data_AF-A0A367KFC1-F1
#
_entry.id   AF-A0A367KFC1-F1
#
_cell.length_a   1.000
_cell.length_b   1.000
_cell.length_c   1.000
_cell.angle_alpha   90.00
_cell.angle_beta   90.00
_cell.angle_gamma   90.00
#
_symmetry.space_group_name_H-M   'P 1'
#
loop_
_entity.id
_entity.type
_entity.pdbx_description
1 polymer ?
#
loop_
_entity_poly.entity_id
_entity_poly.type
_entity_poly.pdbx_seq_one_letter_code
_entity_poly.pdbx_strand_id
1 'polypeptide(L)'
;MDKELDALLSKYKESLEQLSEINTKAKEVDTSEQAIANHLSDKHDNEDKLNQIISKLRLDVNSLLNKRQAEMSASKLAVDLFIDNTIWNLFSRTELQNDQLLFNNDQKRISDKKHLLKLITTLFKFDQACQLAHQEDTQDDYSSQLHQWMTKLITIYLRLCSIHEKKKVLQLLKTTCHISSWAIPLIQFSVHDVTDTDNYKDILDIVFLNKQENEESNWTEDDFVGVLDQLAIDYNYSKILDSIGPDDDPFMLFQYSQNMTDSLMNAICRFTAMKSLVKRLSQTVIQMALLLVDAVHDKGWTCQDKIDSFLCQMVYRFHDLKKDGWFFLPNMPYKALSIDALWQVTTYLLQNKDKTQPTSLESVLNEQLPNLARFQYELHDNQNQGFFMLSCLTNIVTCIPPGVDEVNTINDPESVLSAHIITILSFTLFHVAFIDKTLREIFYRDVRDNLCVICRHHPFVISLVFRWTVQHMAIMERMALYLFHSIKLDQWIAQIQLAKYIIEQLNYGYRHGIDTQLSKSQPWHPRQMPFLPYQTHEEIAFILLDACQKFQPIPDNLENKSGAMDMVSSYLPIADQLLKSAYAPTTIQNSKDISSMANDFIQWAWSVAIRLKLYDCPISPRATNIDTSITLPFLKAVLNSFNHVSSSHSALIVYVSFLLSLLTILKRGKPEAVIQIFSEIIPSFVYMHGDDFFNDESLPDFFKHLVHFKSDPMLTKASQSFLKHHKVKQPTMTGVGFMMGSHMWQVHLIDSVSHLLDESGKGFSYVDLAMHSWLKTVFRKPDWMWQNAYVSMVDMLCKLAFVLNRHPLIHHMLLEEHKRMETLKLQNNTSGSPRLTRFIKNMMLVTDSPFVSLLIGEWSMLNLKANTFNKAPGVEPCMHWFAFQVLIVETMTESVFRDEITQVLISSSEDKKTVPDILTLYKQTLSNAKKPIEYFSIYRWLQHILVVPMDHPLLPLYFQMFFSLYYQPLNPKFTLGALFFNKKQDLLIKLRDYVANVQTYYGQKIMADAGPHIGALQQFYYALWLWLGNQDILNGQVNIKELPSHYDTQRLSLCYNKVEIEQPWHYANEHYWMDLVDTDQLEQEFLNFPWEGADKFRTVESVGSDSSMHPSLLDDRLSLSTTARRLRLITDESTIEPLPSVIIHQPTSSTGSIRKKI
;
A
#
# COMPACT_ATOMS: atom_id res chain seq x y z
N MET A 1 -14.88 -85.40 -25.97
CA MET A 1 -14.10 -84.18 -26.26
C MET A 1 -14.16 -83.19 -25.12
N ASP A 2 -15.32 -82.78 -24.57
CA ASP A 2 -15.34 -82.03 -23.26
C ASP A 2 -14.61 -82.82 -22.16
N LYS A 3 -14.90 -84.13 -22.07
CA LYS A 3 -14.20 -85.06 -21.15
C LYS A 3 -12.68 -85.12 -21.31
N GLU A 4 -12.15 -84.73 -22.47
CA GLU A 4 -10.72 -84.84 -22.77
C GLU A 4 -9.97 -83.60 -22.25
N LEU A 5 -10.49 -82.40 -22.52
CA LEU A 5 -9.97 -81.18 -21.90
C LEU A 5 -10.18 -81.21 -20.37
N ASP A 6 -11.35 -81.66 -19.89
CA ASP A 6 -11.64 -81.81 -18.46
C ASP A 6 -10.65 -82.76 -17.78
N ALA A 7 -10.33 -83.89 -18.42
CA ALA A 7 -9.39 -84.86 -17.89
C ALA A 7 -7.94 -84.34 -17.89
N LEU A 8 -7.54 -83.60 -18.94
CA LEU A 8 -6.21 -82.99 -19.02
C LEU A 8 -6.04 -81.88 -17.99
N LEU A 9 -7.04 -81.02 -17.80
CA LEU A 9 -7.03 -79.96 -16.79
C LEU A 9 -7.03 -80.53 -15.37
N SER A 10 -7.84 -81.55 -15.10
CA SER A 10 -7.86 -82.23 -13.79
C SER A 10 -6.50 -82.88 -13.48
N LYS A 11 -5.88 -83.54 -14.47
CA LYS A 11 -4.55 -84.14 -14.33
C LYS A 11 -3.46 -83.10 -14.12
N TYR A 12 -3.55 -81.96 -14.78
CA TYR A 12 -2.62 -80.84 -14.57
C TYR A 12 -2.75 -80.27 -13.15
N LYS A 13 -3.98 -80.02 -12.69
CA LYS A 13 -4.25 -79.56 -11.32
C LYS A 13 -3.71 -80.52 -10.26
N GLU A 14 -3.99 -81.82 -10.41
CA GLU A 14 -3.49 -82.86 -9.51
C GLU A 14 -1.95 -82.92 -9.48
N SER A 15 -1.29 -82.78 -10.64
CA SER A 15 0.18 -82.76 -10.74
C SER A 15 0.78 -81.54 -10.04
N LEU A 16 0.09 -80.39 -10.09
CA LEU A 16 0.52 -79.13 -9.49
C LEU A 16 0.33 -79.13 -7.97
N GLU A 17 -0.80 -79.65 -7.46
CA GLU A 17 -1.04 -79.88 -6.03
C GLU A 17 0.03 -80.81 -5.45
N GLN A 18 0.33 -81.94 -6.11
CA GLN A 18 1.38 -82.88 -5.69
C GLN A 18 2.78 -82.23 -5.68
N LEU A 19 3.09 -81.37 -6.65
CA LEU A 19 4.35 -80.63 -6.69
C LEU A 19 4.44 -79.64 -5.52
N SER A 20 3.35 -78.93 -5.23
CA SER A 20 3.29 -77.97 -4.13
C SER A 20 3.47 -78.63 -2.76
N GLU A 21 2.82 -79.78 -2.52
CA GLU A 21 2.93 -80.56 -1.28
C GLU A 21 4.37 -81.07 -1.07
N ILE A 22 5.06 -81.43 -2.15
CA ILE A 22 6.46 -81.87 -2.08
C ILE A 22 7.39 -80.68 -1.89
N ASN A 23 7.06 -79.51 -2.44
CA ASN A 23 7.82 -78.28 -2.26
C ASN A 23 7.69 -77.73 -0.82
N THR A 24 6.52 -77.82 -0.18
CA THR A 24 6.36 -77.48 1.24
C THR A 24 7.15 -78.45 2.13
N LYS A 25 7.06 -79.76 1.87
CA LYS A 25 7.88 -80.78 2.55
C LYS A 25 9.38 -80.58 2.34
N ALA A 26 9.80 -80.14 1.16
CA ALA A 26 11.21 -79.81 0.88
C ALA A 26 11.67 -78.61 1.71
N LYS A 27 10.86 -77.54 1.81
CA LYS A 27 11.13 -76.39 2.68
C LYS A 27 11.14 -76.75 4.17
N GLU A 28 10.27 -77.66 4.61
CA GLU A 28 10.28 -78.20 5.99
C GLU A 28 11.56 -79.00 6.28
N VAL A 29 12.08 -79.75 5.31
CA VAL A 29 13.38 -80.45 5.42
C VAL A 29 14.53 -79.45 5.51
N ASP A 30 14.56 -78.42 4.66
CA ASP A 30 15.61 -77.39 4.66
C ASP A 30 15.60 -76.55 5.96
N THR A 31 14.41 -76.25 6.51
CA THR A 31 14.27 -75.52 7.79
C THR A 31 14.57 -76.39 9.01
N SER A 32 14.19 -77.67 8.97
CA SER A 32 14.59 -78.65 9.98
C SER A 32 16.10 -78.89 9.96
N GLU A 33 16.74 -78.86 8.79
CA GLU A 33 18.21 -78.89 8.64
C GLU A 33 18.86 -77.67 9.26
N GLN A 34 18.35 -76.45 9.03
CA GLN A 34 18.83 -75.25 9.73
C GLN A 34 18.69 -75.35 11.26
N ALA A 35 17.59 -75.92 11.75
CA ALA A 35 17.37 -76.13 13.18
C ALA A 35 18.34 -77.19 13.77
N ILE A 36 18.62 -78.25 13.02
CA ILE A 36 19.54 -79.33 13.42
C ILE A 36 21.01 -78.87 13.34
N ALA A 37 21.39 -78.13 12.30
CA ALA A 37 22.72 -77.54 12.13
C ALA A 37 23.04 -76.53 13.25
N ASN A 38 22.05 -75.75 13.69
CA ASN A 38 22.20 -74.82 14.81
C ASN A 38 22.33 -75.51 16.18
N HIS A 39 21.83 -76.74 16.34
CA HIS A 39 21.88 -77.49 17.60
C HIS A 39 23.11 -78.41 17.76
N LEU A 40 23.84 -78.70 16.68
CA LEU A 40 24.93 -79.68 16.66
C LEU A 40 26.35 -79.10 16.66
N SER A 41 26.52 -77.78 16.71
CA SER A 41 27.84 -77.13 16.74
C SER A 41 28.73 -77.47 17.97
N ASP A 42 28.25 -78.30 18.90
CA ASP A 42 28.93 -78.61 20.17
C ASP A 42 29.33 -80.11 20.37
N LYS A 43 29.12 -81.03 19.41
CA LYS A 43 29.54 -82.45 19.58
C LYS A 43 30.09 -83.11 18.30
N HIS A 44 31.42 -83.23 18.23
CA HIS A 44 32.18 -83.56 17.01
C HIS A 44 32.25 -85.04 16.55
N ASP A 45 31.60 -86.01 17.22
CA ASP A 45 31.81 -87.44 16.89
C ASP A 45 30.65 -88.14 16.14
N ASN A 46 29.52 -87.46 15.87
CA ASN A 46 28.37 -88.01 15.12
C ASN A 46 27.98 -87.21 13.86
N GLU A 47 28.72 -86.16 13.50
CA GLU A 47 28.39 -85.25 12.40
C GLU A 47 28.44 -85.92 11.02
N ASP A 48 29.45 -86.76 10.74
CA ASP A 48 29.64 -87.32 9.39
C ASP A 48 28.50 -88.26 8.95
N LYS A 49 27.96 -89.07 9.87
CA LYS A 49 26.83 -89.97 9.57
C LYS A 49 25.52 -89.21 9.41
N LEU A 50 25.29 -88.18 10.23
CA LEU A 50 24.08 -87.37 10.14
C LEU A 50 24.10 -86.50 8.87
N ASN A 51 25.24 -85.90 8.53
CA ASN A 51 25.44 -85.16 7.30
C ASN A 51 25.29 -86.06 6.06
N GLN A 52 25.71 -87.32 6.11
CA GLN A 52 25.43 -88.30 5.05
C GLN A 52 23.93 -88.64 4.92
N ILE A 53 23.20 -88.75 6.04
CA ILE A 53 21.75 -89.02 6.01
C ILE A 53 20.98 -87.80 5.46
N ILE A 54 21.32 -86.60 5.92
CA ILE A 54 20.71 -85.34 5.46
C ILE A 54 21.01 -85.12 3.98
N SER A 55 22.26 -85.29 3.53
CA SER A 55 22.60 -85.16 2.10
C SER A 55 21.90 -86.20 1.22
N LYS A 56 21.74 -87.44 1.71
CA LYS A 56 20.96 -88.46 1.00
C LYS A 56 19.47 -88.12 0.94
N LEU A 57 18.89 -87.68 2.05
CA LEU A 57 17.48 -87.28 2.10
C LEU A 57 17.21 -86.06 1.22
N ARG A 58 18.16 -85.11 1.15
CA ARG A 58 18.14 -83.96 0.24
C ARG A 58 18.23 -84.38 -1.22
N LEU A 59 19.10 -85.34 -1.56
CA LEU A 59 19.16 -85.91 -2.90
C LEU A 59 17.85 -86.62 -3.27
N ASP A 60 17.25 -87.37 -2.35
CA ASP A 60 15.99 -88.08 -2.59
C ASP A 60 14.81 -87.11 -2.77
N VAL A 61 14.70 -86.09 -1.91
CA VAL A 61 13.70 -85.01 -2.01
C VAL A 61 13.88 -84.21 -3.30
N ASN A 62 15.12 -83.83 -3.65
CA ASN A 62 15.40 -83.13 -4.91
C ASN A 62 15.10 -84.00 -6.14
N SER A 63 15.39 -85.32 -6.10
CA SER A 63 15.05 -86.22 -7.20
C SER A 63 13.53 -86.33 -7.37
N LEU A 64 12.79 -86.39 -6.26
CA LEU A 64 11.34 -86.45 -6.26
C LEU A 64 10.72 -85.13 -6.73
N LEU A 65 11.25 -83.99 -6.28
CA LEU A 65 10.86 -82.66 -6.73
C LEU A 65 11.09 -82.51 -8.25
N ASN A 66 12.26 -82.88 -8.75
CA ASN A 66 12.57 -82.85 -10.18
C ASN A 66 11.63 -83.76 -10.99
N LYS A 67 11.32 -84.96 -10.47
CA LYS A 67 10.37 -85.88 -11.11
C LYS A 67 8.97 -85.26 -11.19
N ARG A 68 8.49 -84.67 -10.10
CA ARG A 68 7.16 -84.04 -10.05
C ARG A 68 7.08 -82.77 -10.88
N GLN A 69 8.16 -82.01 -10.94
CA GLN A 69 8.28 -80.86 -11.84
C GLN A 69 8.22 -81.28 -13.31
N ALA A 70 8.84 -82.41 -13.66
CA ALA A 70 8.74 -82.99 -15.00
C ALA A 70 7.32 -83.51 -15.32
N GLU A 71 6.65 -84.17 -14.37
CA GLU A 71 5.27 -84.63 -14.51
C GLU A 71 4.28 -83.46 -14.70
N MET A 72 4.43 -82.38 -13.92
CA MET A 72 3.65 -81.15 -14.06
C MET A 72 3.92 -80.46 -15.41
N SER A 73 5.18 -80.37 -15.83
CA SER A 73 5.55 -79.78 -17.13
C SER A 73 4.97 -80.60 -18.30
N ALA A 74 4.94 -81.92 -18.18
CA ALA A 74 4.37 -82.81 -19.19
C ALA A 74 2.83 -82.70 -19.27
N SER A 75 2.13 -82.59 -18.13
CA SER A 75 0.68 -82.40 -18.12
C SER A 75 0.27 -81.02 -18.62
N LYS A 76 1.04 -79.96 -18.29
CA LYS A 76 0.89 -78.62 -18.89
C LYS A 76 1.04 -78.65 -20.41
N LEU A 77 2.13 -79.25 -20.90
CA LEU A 77 2.42 -79.36 -22.33
C LEU A 77 1.35 -80.16 -23.09
N ALA A 78 0.71 -81.15 -22.44
CA ALA A 78 -0.41 -81.87 -23.03
C ALA A 78 -1.65 -80.98 -23.25
N VAL A 79 -1.94 -80.07 -22.31
CA VAL A 79 -3.01 -79.07 -22.48
C VAL A 79 -2.64 -78.06 -23.56
N ASP A 80 -1.40 -77.57 -23.58
CA ASP A 80 -0.91 -76.65 -24.61
C ASP A 80 -1.04 -77.25 -26.02
N LEU A 81 -0.59 -78.49 -26.21
CA LEU A 81 -0.71 -79.21 -27.48
C LEU A 81 -2.16 -79.44 -27.87
N PHE A 82 -3.05 -79.73 -26.91
CA PHE A 82 -4.48 -79.87 -27.20
C PHE A 82 -5.07 -78.56 -27.72
N ILE A 83 -4.84 -77.46 -27.02
CA ILE A 83 -5.32 -76.12 -27.41
C ILE A 83 -4.73 -75.71 -28.77
N ASP A 84 -3.42 -75.91 -28.97
CA ASP A 84 -2.77 -75.59 -30.24
C ASP A 84 -3.30 -76.45 -31.39
N ASN A 85 -3.45 -77.76 -31.21
CA ASN A 85 -4.04 -78.61 -32.24
C ASN A 85 -5.48 -78.20 -32.56
N THR A 86 -6.28 -77.81 -31.56
CA THR A 86 -7.62 -77.29 -31.82
C THR A 86 -7.58 -76.02 -32.66
N ILE A 87 -6.70 -75.06 -32.32
CA ILE A 87 -6.53 -73.81 -33.09
C ILE A 87 -6.03 -74.10 -34.51
N TRP A 88 -5.07 -75.01 -34.67
CA TRP A 88 -4.50 -75.41 -35.96
C TRP A 88 -5.52 -76.09 -36.89
N ASN A 89 -6.50 -76.79 -36.31
CA ASN A 89 -7.56 -77.50 -37.03
C ASN A 89 -8.81 -76.65 -37.30
N LEU A 90 -8.83 -75.37 -36.91
CA LEU A 90 -9.94 -74.46 -37.23
C LEU A 90 -10.04 -74.26 -38.74
N PHE A 91 -11.26 -74.36 -39.29
CA PHE A 91 -11.51 -74.11 -40.71
C PHE A 91 -11.19 -72.65 -41.08
N SER A 92 -11.43 -71.73 -40.14
CA SER A 92 -11.26 -70.28 -40.31
C SER A 92 -9.81 -69.77 -40.22
N ARG A 93 -8.82 -70.67 -40.18
CA ARG A 93 -7.43 -70.34 -39.83
C ARG A 93 -6.67 -69.50 -40.87
N THR A 94 -6.91 -69.75 -42.16
CA THR A 94 -6.29 -68.97 -43.26
C THR A 94 -6.87 -67.56 -43.36
N GLU A 95 -8.13 -67.38 -42.95
CA GLU A 95 -8.83 -66.09 -42.93
C GLU A 95 -8.33 -65.21 -41.77
N LEU A 96 -8.05 -65.82 -40.61
CA LEU A 96 -7.44 -65.16 -39.44
C LEU A 96 -6.01 -64.64 -39.71
N GLN A 97 -5.32 -65.14 -40.75
CA GLN A 97 -3.97 -64.68 -41.13
C GLN A 97 -3.96 -63.52 -42.13
N ASN A 98 -5.06 -63.31 -42.86
CA ASN A 98 -5.12 -62.36 -43.99
C ASN A 98 -6.05 -61.16 -43.74
N ASP A 99 -6.64 -61.01 -42.54
CA ASP A 99 -7.57 -59.93 -42.15
C ASP A 99 -8.74 -59.67 -43.15
N GLN A 100 -9.13 -60.66 -43.94
CA GLN A 100 -10.28 -60.59 -44.86
C GLN A 100 -11.47 -61.36 -44.30
N LEU A 101 -12.35 -60.66 -43.58
CA LEU A 101 -13.59 -61.22 -43.03
C LEU A 101 -14.72 -61.16 -44.06
N LEU A 102 -14.88 -62.21 -44.88
CA LEU A 102 -16.00 -62.34 -45.82
C LEU A 102 -17.19 -63.10 -45.21
N PHE A 103 -18.26 -62.39 -44.84
CA PHE A 103 -19.66 -62.80 -44.56
C PHE A 103 -19.97 -64.06 -43.71
N ASN A 104 -20.82 -63.85 -42.69
CA ASN A 104 -21.05 -64.66 -41.49
C ASN A 104 -21.85 -65.99 -41.59
N ASN A 105 -22.16 -66.53 -42.77
CA ASN A 105 -23.22 -67.56 -42.88
C ASN A 105 -22.78 -69.01 -43.19
N ASP A 106 -21.50 -69.34 -43.14
CA ASP A 106 -21.04 -70.71 -43.37
C ASP A 106 -21.24 -71.64 -42.15
N GLN A 107 -21.90 -72.79 -42.35
CA GLN A 107 -22.16 -73.78 -41.29
C GLN A 107 -20.88 -74.27 -40.60
N LYS A 108 -19.76 -74.34 -41.32
CA LYS A 108 -18.45 -74.71 -40.76
C LYS A 108 -17.93 -73.65 -39.79
N ARG A 109 -18.11 -72.36 -40.07
CA ARG A 109 -17.73 -71.26 -39.15
C ARG A 109 -18.62 -71.21 -37.91
N ILE A 110 -19.92 -71.49 -38.05
CA ILE A 110 -20.83 -71.62 -36.90
C ILE A 110 -20.42 -72.80 -36.02
N SER A 111 -19.95 -73.89 -36.61
CA SER A 111 -19.39 -75.04 -35.89
C SER A 111 -18.10 -74.66 -35.14
N ASP A 112 -17.16 -73.97 -35.79
CA ASP A 112 -15.94 -73.46 -35.16
C ASP A 112 -16.24 -72.53 -33.97
N LYS A 113 -17.18 -71.58 -34.13
CA LYS A 113 -17.64 -70.68 -33.05
C LYS A 113 -18.23 -71.45 -31.88
N LYS A 114 -19.14 -72.40 -32.14
CA LYS A 114 -19.73 -73.25 -31.09
C LYS A 114 -18.69 -74.12 -30.41
N HIS A 115 -17.68 -74.59 -31.15
CA HIS A 115 -16.59 -75.40 -30.61
C HIS A 115 -15.69 -74.58 -29.68
N LEU A 116 -15.25 -73.40 -30.12
CA LEU A 116 -14.45 -72.47 -29.30
C LEU A 116 -15.21 -71.97 -28.07
N LEU A 117 -16.49 -71.58 -28.21
CA LEU A 117 -17.30 -71.14 -27.08
C LEU A 117 -17.46 -72.24 -26.03
N LYS A 118 -17.63 -73.51 -26.44
CA LYS A 118 -17.70 -74.64 -25.51
C LYS A 118 -16.41 -74.79 -24.70
N LEU A 119 -15.25 -74.75 -25.37
CA LEU A 119 -13.94 -74.84 -24.70
C LEU A 119 -13.72 -73.67 -23.73
N ILE A 120 -14.08 -72.45 -24.13
CA ILE A 120 -14.04 -71.26 -23.27
C ILE A 120 -14.95 -71.45 -22.06
N THR A 121 -16.20 -71.88 -22.24
CA THR A 121 -17.11 -72.13 -21.11
C THR A 121 -16.63 -73.23 -20.17
N THR A 122 -15.92 -74.23 -20.68
CA THR A 122 -15.30 -75.28 -19.87
C THR A 122 -14.16 -74.72 -19.01
N LEU A 123 -13.29 -73.88 -19.60
CA LEU A 123 -12.23 -73.20 -18.84
C LEU A 123 -12.79 -72.27 -17.75
N PHE A 124 -13.84 -71.49 -18.06
CA PHE A 124 -14.53 -70.64 -17.06
C PHE A 124 -15.16 -71.45 -15.92
N LYS A 125 -15.73 -72.64 -16.20
CA LYS A 125 -16.25 -73.53 -15.15
C LYS A 125 -15.14 -74.04 -14.23
N PHE A 126 -13.97 -74.36 -14.78
CA PHE A 126 -12.81 -74.77 -13.98
C PHE A 126 -12.26 -73.61 -13.15
N ASP A 127 -12.25 -72.38 -13.69
CA ASP A 127 -11.87 -71.18 -12.97
C ASP A 127 -12.76 -70.94 -11.73
N GLN A 128 -14.09 -70.92 -11.94
CA GLN A 128 -15.09 -70.77 -10.88
C GLN A 128 -14.99 -71.88 -9.82
N ALA A 129 -14.80 -73.13 -10.25
CA ALA A 129 -14.64 -74.26 -9.33
C ALA A 129 -13.36 -74.16 -8.50
N CYS A 130 -12.30 -73.52 -9.01
CA CYS A 130 -11.08 -73.27 -8.24
C CYS A 130 -11.26 -72.10 -7.26
N GLN A 131 -11.98 -71.04 -7.64
CA GLN A 131 -12.26 -69.89 -6.77
C GLN A 131 -13.05 -70.26 -5.49
N LEU A 132 -13.89 -71.30 -5.53
CA LEU A 132 -14.65 -71.80 -4.37
C LEU A 132 -13.83 -72.68 -3.40
N ALA A 133 -12.66 -73.17 -3.81
CA ALA A 133 -11.80 -74.03 -3.01
C ALA A 133 -10.70 -73.20 -2.33
N HIS A 134 -10.98 -72.63 -1.16
CA HIS A 134 -10.06 -71.79 -0.38
C HIS A 134 -8.76 -72.52 0.06
N GLN A 135 -7.68 -72.44 -0.75
CA GLN A 135 -6.31 -72.76 -0.33
C GLN A 135 -5.32 -71.73 -0.93
N GLU A 136 -4.76 -70.88 -0.08
CA GLU A 136 -4.18 -69.58 -0.45
C GLU A 136 -2.80 -69.60 -1.15
N ASP A 137 -2.03 -70.69 -1.12
CA ASP A 137 -0.60 -70.64 -1.54
C ASP A 137 -0.26 -71.34 -2.87
N THR A 138 -1.17 -72.10 -3.47
CA THR A 138 -0.90 -72.92 -4.68
C THR A 138 -1.75 -72.53 -5.89
N GLN A 139 -2.60 -71.53 -5.71
CA GLN A 139 -3.65 -71.15 -6.65
C GLN A 139 -3.13 -70.19 -7.74
N ASP A 140 -2.06 -69.44 -7.48
CA ASP A 140 -1.56 -68.38 -8.39
C ASP A 140 -0.96 -68.90 -9.70
N ASP A 141 -0.12 -69.94 -9.66
CA ASP A 141 0.53 -70.50 -10.86
C ASP A 141 -0.47 -71.20 -11.79
N TYR A 142 -1.44 -71.92 -11.20
CA TYR A 142 -2.49 -72.60 -11.95
C TYR A 142 -3.47 -71.60 -12.56
N SER A 143 -3.92 -70.61 -11.78
CA SER A 143 -4.82 -69.54 -12.23
C SER A 143 -4.19 -68.70 -13.34
N SER A 144 -2.92 -68.30 -13.18
CA SER A 144 -2.17 -67.58 -14.21
C SER A 144 -2.07 -68.36 -15.54
N GLN A 145 -1.80 -69.66 -15.48
CA GLN A 145 -1.73 -70.49 -16.68
C GLN A 145 -3.11 -70.68 -17.33
N LEU A 146 -4.16 -70.84 -16.53
CA LEU A 146 -5.54 -70.92 -17.00
C LEU A 146 -5.96 -69.62 -17.69
N HIS A 147 -5.63 -68.46 -17.11
CA HIS A 147 -5.85 -67.13 -17.71
C HIS A 147 -5.11 -66.96 -19.04
N GLN A 148 -3.89 -67.48 -19.19
CA GLN A 148 -3.17 -67.46 -20.48
C GLN A 148 -3.88 -68.28 -21.55
N TRP A 149 -4.36 -69.49 -21.21
CA TRP A 149 -5.14 -70.32 -22.13
C TRP A 149 -6.47 -69.66 -22.52
N MET A 150 -7.17 -69.07 -21.55
CA MET A 150 -8.40 -68.31 -21.80
C MET A 150 -8.13 -67.09 -22.69
N THR A 151 -7.09 -66.31 -22.41
CA THR A 151 -6.69 -65.15 -23.23
C THR A 151 -6.46 -65.55 -24.69
N LYS A 152 -5.72 -66.64 -24.92
CA LYS A 152 -5.41 -67.14 -26.27
C LYS A 152 -6.67 -67.56 -27.03
N LEU A 153 -7.55 -68.33 -26.40
CA LEU A 153 -8.79 -68.80 -27.03
C LEU A 153 -9.82 -67.68 -27.23
N ILE A 154 -10.00 -66.82 -26.22
CA ILE A 154 -10.95 -65.69 -26.28
C ILE A 154 -10.51 -64.69 -27.34
N THR A 155 -9.21 -64.39 -27.48
CA THR A 155 -8.71 -63.48 -28.52
C THR A 155 -9.07 -63.98 -29.92
N ILE A 156 -8.89 -65.28 -30.18
CA ILE A 156 -9.25 -65.89 -31.47
C ILE A 156 -10.78 -65.89 -31.65
N TYR A 157 -11.53 -66.19 -30.60
CA TYR A 157 -12.98 -66.19 -30.63
C TYR A 157 -13.55 -64.78 -30.92
N LEU A 158 -13.03 -63.73 -30.30
CA LEU A 158 -13.47 -62.35 -30.48
C LEU A 158 -13.25 -61.82 -31.90
N ARG A 159 -12.20 -62.29 -32.61
CA ARG A 159 -11.94 -61.95 -34.02
C ARG A 159 -12.96 -62.56 -34.99
N LEU A 160 -13.55 -63.69 -34.62
CA LEU A 160 -14.53 -64.40 -35.44
C LEU A 160 -15.98 -63.94 -35.19
N CYS A 161 -16.22 -63.20 -34.10
CA CYS A 161 -17.53 -62.98 -33.51
C CYS A 161 -18.14 -61.60 -33.76
N SER A 162 -19.47 -61.57 -33.85
CA SER A 162 -20.30 -60.35 -33.86
C SER A 162 -20.48 -59.78 -32.45
N ILE A 163 -20.99 -58.55 -32.35
CA ILE A 163 -21.24 -57.84 -31.07
C ILE A 163 -22.07 -58.66 -30.08
N HIS A 164 -23.05 -59.46 -30.53
CA HIS A 164 -23.88 -60.29 -29.65
C HIS A 164 -23.06 -61.40 -28.94
N GLU A 165 -22.07 -61.97 -29.63
CA GLU A 165 -21.20 -62.99 -29.07
C GLU A 165 -20.13 -62.37 -28.16
N LYS A 166 -19.69 -61.13 -28.43
CA LYS A 166 -18.85 -60.34 -27.53
C LYS A 166 -19.57 -60.02 -26.21
N LYS A 167 -20.87 -59.68 -26.24
CA LYS A 167 -21.71 -59.49 -25.04
C LYS A 167 -21.76 -60.76 -24.17
N LYS A 168 -21.80 -61.95 -24.77
CA LYS A 168 -21.76 -63.23 -24.02
C LYS A 168 -20.43 -63.49 -23.33
N VAL A 169 -19.30 -63.16 -23.98
CA VAL A 169 -17.97 -63.26 -23.35
C VAL A 169 -17.87 -62.31 -22.17
N LEU A 170 -18.40 -61.08 -22.29
CA LEU A 170 -18.44 -60.12 -21.19
C LEU A 170 -19.27 -60.62 -20.00
N GLN A 171 -20.42 -61.27 -20.26
CA GLN A 171 -21.21 -61.92 -19.21
C GLN A 171 -20.46 -63.07 -18.53
N LEU A 172 -19.67 -63.85 -19.26
CA LEU A 172 -18.82 -64.89 -18.67
C LEU A 172 -17.68 -64.29 -17.83
N LEU A 173 -17.04 -63.22 -18.31
CA LEU A 173 -16.00 -62.51 -17.56
C LEU A 173 -16.54 -61.99 -16.21
N LYS A 174 -17.80 -61.56 -16.13
CA LYS A 174 -18.41 -61.14 -14.85
C LYS A 174 -18.40 -62.19 -13.74
N THR A 175 -18.31 -63.46 -14.12
CA THR A 175 -18.29 -64.56 -13.16
C THR A 175 -16.89 -64.85 -12.59
N THR A 176 -15.86 -64.11 -13.04
CA THR A 176 -14.44 -64.30 -12.66
C THR A 176 -13.87 -63.11 -11.90
N CYS A 177 -12.89 -63.35 -11.04
CA CYS A 177 -12.20 -62.34 -10.22
C CYS A 177 -10.90 -61.84 -10.89
N HIS A 178 -10.40 -60.66 -10.48
CA HIS A 178 -9.06 -60.14 -10.84
C HIS A 178 -8.79 -59.94 -12.34
N ILE A 179 -9.84 -59.55 -13.08
CA ILE A 179 -9.82 -59.30 -14.53
C ILE A 179 -8.81 -58.21 -14.91
N SER A 180 -8.59 -57.22 -14.05
CA SER A 180 -7.61 -56.15 -14.21
C SER A 180 -6.21 -56.66 -14.60
N SER A 181 -5.82 -57.85 -14.13
CA SER A 181 -4.48 -58.41 -14.33
C SER A 181 -4.27 -59.08 -15.70
N TRP A 182 -5.32 -59.55 -16.38
CA TRP A 182 -5.16 -60.39 -17.59
C TRP A 182 -6.23 -60.18 -18.67
N ALA A 183 -7.47 -59.89 -18.29
CA ALA A 183 -8.62 -59.89 -19.21
C ALA A 183 -8.97 -58.51 -19.76
N ILE A 184 -8.38 -57.42 -19.26
CA ILE A 184 -8.61 -56.06 -19.77
C ILE A 184 -8.47 -55.96 -21.30
N PRO A 185 -7.39 -56.47 -21.96
CA PRO A 185 -7.25 -56.37 -23.41
C PRO A 185 -8.34 -57.09 -24.22
N LEU A 186 -9.10 -58.00 -23.58
CA LEU A 186 -10.18 -58.75 -24.22
C LEU A 186 -11.48 -57.92 -24.32
N ILE A 187 -11.57 -56.80 -23.60
CA ILE A 187 -12.77 -55.95 -23.51
C ILE A 187 -12.63 -54.78 -24.48
N GLN A 188 -12.46 -55.09 -25.78
CA GLN A 188 -12.34 -54.05 -26.82
C GLN A 188 -13.63 -53.89 -27.61
N PHE A 189 -14.28 -52.75 -27.42
CA PHE A 189 -15.48 -52.34 -28.14
C PHE A 189 -15.24 -50.99 -28.80
N SER A 190 -15.18 -50.98 -30.13
CA SER A 190 -15.10 -49.76 -30.93
C SER A 190 -16.47 -49.45 -31.52
N VAL A 191 -16.91 -48.21 -31.36
CA VAL A 191 -18.09 -47.69 -32.07
C VAL A 191 -17.64 -47.02 -33.36
N HIS A 192 -18.35 -47.29 -34.46
CA HIS A 192 -18.05 -46.72 -35.78
C HIS A 192 -19.12 -45.72 -36.25
N ASP A 193 -20.41 -46.04 -36.06
CA ASP A 193 -21.54 -45.21 -36.50
C ASP A 193 -22.66 -45.14 -35.46
N VAL A 194 -23.60 -44.19 -35.65
CA VAL A 194 -24.79 -43.96 -34.80
C VAL A 194 -25.66 -45.22 -34.64
N THR A 195 -25.63 -46.17 -35.58
CA THR A 195 -26.41 -47.42 -35.47
C THR A 195 -25.96 -48.34 -34.35
N ASP A 196 -24.76 -48.12 -33.80
CA ASP A 196 -24.18 -48.92 -32.71
C ASP A 196 -24.46 -48.34 -31.31
N THR A 197 -25.15 -47.20 -31.21
CA THR A 197 -25.41 -46.49 -29.93
C THR A 197 -26.14 -47.37 -28.92
N ASP A 198 -27.19 -48.06 -29.36
CA ASP A 198 -27.98 -48.96 -28.49
C ASP A 198 -27.15 -50.17 -28.05
N ASN A 199 -26.29 -50.67 -28.94
CA ASN A 199 -25.40 -51.78 -28.63
C ASN A 199 -24.34 -51.41 -27.60
N TYR A 200 -23.82 -50.18 -27.66
CA TYR A 200 -22.81 -49.68 -26.72
C TYR A 200 -23.42 -49.33 -25.36
N LYS A 201 -24.61 -48.71 -25.34
CA LYS A 201 -25.40 -48.52 -24.10
C LYS A 201 -25.67 -49.84 -23.40
N ASP A 202 -26.12 -50.86 -24.14
CA ASP A 202 -26.33 -52.21 -23.59
C ASP A 202 -25.07 -52.78 -22.95
N ILE A 203 -23.87 -52.51 -23.50
CA ILE A 203 -22.61 -52.97 -22.93
C ILE A 203 -22.35 -52.28 -21.59
N LEU A 204 -22.56 -50.97 -21.49
CA LEU A 204 -22.44 -50.23 -20.23
C LEU A 204 -23.45 -50.72 -19.19
N ASP A 205 -24.69 -50.96 -19.60
CA ASP A 205 -25.74 -51.49 -18.72
C ASP A 205 -25.37 -52.91 -18.26
N ILE A 206 -24.80 -53.76 -19.13
CA ILE A 206 -24.29 -55.08 -18.76
C ILE A 206 -23.18 -54.94 -17.73
N VAL A 207 -22.22 -54.02 -17.90
CA VAL A 207 -21.08 -53.82 -16.98
C VAL A 207 -21.54 -53.28 -15.63
N PHE A 208 -22.33 -52.20 -15.61
CA PHE A 208 -22.58 -51.43 -14.38
C PHE A 208 -23.98 -51.66 -13.76
N LEU A 209 -25.02 -51.94 -14.56
CA LEU A 209 -26.41 -51.90 -14.08
C LEU A 209 -27.09 -53.27 -13.95
N ASN A 210 -26.60 -54.31 -14.64
CA ASN A 210 -27.08 -55.70 -14.67
C ASN A 210 -28.51 -55.98 -14.15
N LYS A 211 -29.44 -56.32 -15.06
CA LYS A 211 -30.89 -56.55 -14.80
C LYS A 211 -31.24 -57.77 -13.92
N GLN A 212 -30.28 -58.53 -13.40
CA GLN A 212 -30.53 -59.66 -12.50
C GLN A 212 -30.19 -59.25 -11.06
N GLU A 213 -31.23 -58.95 -10.29
CA GLU A 213 -31.20 -58.11 -9.07
C GLU A 213 -30.47 -58.68 -7.84
N ASN A 214 -29.84 -59.87 -7.88
CA ASN A 214 -29.38 -60.56 -6.65
C ASN A 214 -27.96 -61.19 -6.68
N GLU A 215 -27.12 -60.91 -7.67
CA GLU A 215 -25.72 -61.39 -7.65
C GLU A 215 -24.75 -60.23 -7.34
N GLU A 216 -24.09 -60.27 -6.18
CA GLU A 216 -22.92 -59.43 -5.89
C GLU A 216 -21.83 -59.76 -6.93
N SER A 217 -21.37 -58.74 -7.67
CA SER A 217 -20.33 -58.93 -8.68
C SER A 217 -19.03 -59.31 -7.99
N ASN A 218 -18.35 -60.35 -8.48
CA ASN A 218 -17.03 -60.79 -7.99
C ASN A 218 -15.88 -59.81 -8.33
N TRP A 219 -16.19 -58.61 -8.81
CA TRP A 219 -15.21 -57.65 -9.31
C TRP A 219 -14.80 -56.69 -8.22
N THR A 220 -13.49 -56.45 -8.14
CA THR A 220 -12.92 -55.44 -7.25
C THR A 220 -13.06 -54.05 -7.86
N GLU A 221 -12.81 -53.01 -7.07
CA GLU A 221 -12.84 -51.63 -7.55
C GLU A 221 -11.85 -51.39 -8.71
N ASP A 222 -10.65 -51.99 -8.63
CA ASP A 222 -9.63 -51.92 -9.69
C ASP A 222 -10.06 -52.61 -10.99
N ASP A 223 -10.84 -53.69 -10.89
CA ASP A 223 -11.39 -54.38 -12.06
C ASP A 223 -12.39 -53.47 -12.80
N PHE A 224 -13.29 -52.80 -12.09
CA PHE A 224 -14.23 -51.86 -12.69
C PHE A 224 -13.54 -50.64 -13.32
N VAL A 225 -12.51 -50.09 -12.66
CA VAL A 225 -11.74 -48.97 -13.21
C VAL A 225 -10.98 -49.39 -14.47
N GLY A 226 -10.31 -50.54 -14.46
CA GLY A 226 -9.60 -51.07 -15.63
C GLY A 226 -10.53 -51.32 -16.81
N VAL A 227 -11.74 -51.82 -16.56
CA VAL A 227 -12.78 -52.00 -17.59
C VAL A 227 -13.24 -50.65 -18.14
N LEU A 228 -13.47 -49.66 -17.27
CA LEU A 228 -13.90 -48.32 -17.67
C LEU A 228 -12.86 -47.63 -18.57
N ASP A 229 -11.57 -47.72 -18.21
CA ASP A 229 -10.48 -47.15 -19.01
C ASP A 229 -10.35 -47.85 -20.38
N GLN A 230 -10.51 -49.16 -20.42
CA GLN A 230 -10.45 -49.93 -21.68
C GLN A 230 -11.66 -49.69 -22.59
N LEU A 231 -12.85 -49.41 -22.03
CA LEU A 231 -14.02 -49.05 -22.80
C LEU A 231 -13.86 -47.69 -23.50
N ALA A 232 -13.01 -46.80 -22.99
CA ALA A 232 -12.70 -45.49 -23.57
C ALA A 232 -13.96 -44.74 -24.03
N ILE A 233 -14.89 -44.53 -23.09
CA ILE A 233 -16.24 -44.00 -23.36
C ILE A 233 -16.18 -42.63 -24.02
N ASP A 234 -15.28 -41.76 -23.56
CA ASP A 234 -15.01 -40.43 -24.10
C ASP A 234 -14.57 -40.47 -25.57
N TYR A 235 -13.62 -41.36 -25.91
CA TYR A 235 -13.14 -41.55 -27.27
C TYR A 235 -14.25 -42.08 -28.21
N ASN A 236 -15.00 -43.09 -27.76
CA ASN A 236 -16.11 -43.62 -28.55
C ASN A 236 -17.24 -42.61 -28.70
N TYR A 237 -17.52 -41.81 -27.67
CA TYR A 237 -18.50 -40.73 -27.72
C TYR A 237 -18.08 -39.63 -28.72
N SER A 238 -16.80 -39.23 -28.73
CA SER A 238 -16.25 -38.30 -29.72
C SER A 238 -16.41 -38.79 -31.15
N LYS A 239 -16.16 -40.08 -31.43
CA LYS A 239 -16.38 -40.66 -32.77
C LYS A 239 -17.83 -40.59 -33.22
N ILE A 240 -18.77 -40.84 -32.31
CA ILE A 240 -20.20 -40.74 -32.61
C ILE A 240 -20.55 -39.27 -32.90
N LEU A 241 -20.00 -38.33 -32.14
CA LEU A 241 -20.13 -36.90 -32.43
C LEU A 241 -19.60 -36.58 -33.83
N ASP A 242 -18.41 -37.05 -34.21
CA ASP A 242 -17.82 -36.81 -35.54
C ASP A 242 -18.62 -37.44 -36.69
N SER A 243 -19.31 -38.57 -36.44
CA SER A 243 -20.11 -39.27 -37.46
C SER A 243 -21.39 -38.52 -37.87
N ILE A 244 -21.86 -37.58 -37.03
CA ILE A 244 -23.06 -36.79 -37.29
C ILE A 244 -22.65 -35.49 -37.99
N GLY A 245 -23.17 -35.24 -39.19
CA GLY A 245 -22.87 -34.03 -39.95
C GLY A 245 -23.49 -32.76 -39.35
N PRO A 246 -23.07 -31.56 -39.80
CA PRO A 246 -23.68 -30.30 -39.38
C PRO A 246 -25.14 -30.16 -39.84
N ASP A 247 -25.53 -30.82 -40.93
CA ASP A 247 -26.89 -30.77 -41.50
C ASP A 247 -27.88 -31.76 -40.86
N ASP A 248 -27.41 -32.65 -39.96
CA ASP A 248 -28.24 -33.65 -39.30
C ASP A 248 -29.00 -33.09 -38.08
N ASP A 249 -30.17 -33.66 -37.75
CA ASP A 249 -30.97 -33.23 -36.59
C ASP A 249 -30.27 -33.59 -35.26
N PRO A 250 -29.94 -32.61 -34.40
CA PRO A 250 -29.27 -32.86 -33.13
C PRO A 250 -30.14 -33.64 -32.12
N PHE A 251 -31.43 -33.85 -32.37
CA PHE A 251 -32.32 -34.60 -31.46
C PHE A 251 -31.79 -35.99 -31.09
N MET A 252 -31.35 -36.77 -32.08
CA MET A 252 -30.82 -38.12 -31.86
C MET A 252 -29.56 -38.10 -30.98
N LEU A 253 -28.74 -37.06 -31.15
CA LEU A 253 -27.55 -36.88 -30.33
C LEU A 253 -27.91 -36.59 -28.88
N PHE A 254 -28.76 -35.60 -28.61
CA PHE A 254 -29.16 -35.28 -27.23
C PHE A 254 -29.85 -36.45 -26.53
N GLN A 255 -30.67 -37.21 -27.25
CA GLN A 255 -31.30 -38.42 -26.71
C GLN A 255 -30.25 -39.47 -26.35
N TYR A 256 -29.23 -39.66 -27.21
CA TYR A 256 -28.13 -40.56 -26.94
C TYR A 256 -27.29 -40.09 -25.74
N SER A 257 -26.92 -38.80 -25.70
CA SER A 257 -26.19 -38.19 -24.59
C SER A 257 -26.91 -38.39 -23.26
N GLN A 258 -28.21 -38.08 -23.20
CA GLN A 258 -29.06 -38.30 -22.03
C GLN A 258 -29.07 -39.77 -21.60
N ASN A 259 -29.31 -40.67 -22.55
CA ASN A 259 -29.35 -42.11 -22.30
C ASN A 259 -28.03 -42.66 -21.73
N MET A 260 -26.90 -42.13 -22.18
CA MET A 260 -25.57 -42.51 -21.72
C MET A 260 -25.28 -41.91 -20.34
N THR A 261 -25.53 -40.61 -20.14
CA THR A 261 -25.35 -39.96 -18.84
C THR A 261 -26.26 -40.56 -17.79
N ASP A 262 -27.49 -40.96 -18.12
CA ASP A 262 -28.40 -41.63 -17.18
C ASP A 262 -27.87 -42.98 -16.72
N SER A 263 -27.33 -43.79 -17.66
CA SER A 263 -26.74 -45.08 -17.32
C SER A 263 -25.52 -44.90 -16.39
N LEU A 264 -24.64 -43.96 -16.72
CA LEU A 264 -23.45 -43.66 -15.90
C LEU A 264 -23.81 -43.04 -14.55
N MET A 265 -24.80 -42.15 -14.47
CA MET A 265 -25.27 -41.57 -13.21
C MET A 265 -25.93 -42.62 -12.32
N ASN A 266 -26.69 -43.55 -12.91
CA ASN A 266 -27.22 -44.69 -12.16
C ASN A 266 -26.10 -45.62 -11.65
N ALA A 267 -25.04 -45.82 -12.44
CA ALA A 267 -23.84 -46.55 -12.01
C ALA A 267 -23.15 -45.86 -10.82
N ILE A 268 -23.00 -44.53 -10.86
CA ILE A 268 -22.47 -43.73 -9.75
C ILE A 268 -23.32 -43.92 -8.48
N CYS A 269 -24.65 -43.88 -8.60
CA CYS A 269 -25.56 -44.11 -7.48
C CYS A 269 -25.47 -45.54 -6.91
N ARG A 270 -25.17 -46.54 -7.72
CA ARG A 270 -25.02 -47.94 -7.28
C ARG A 270 -23.71 -48.16 -6.51
N PHE A 271 -22.61 -47.61 -7.02
CA PHE A 271 -21.25 -47.89 -6.52
C PHE A 271 -20.74 -46.82 -5.55
N THR A 272 -21.61 -46.15 -4.79
CA THR A 272 -21.22 -45.06 -3.87
C THR A 272 -20.15 -45.43 -2.84
N ALA A 273 -19.93 -46.72 -2.57
CA ALA A 273 -18.87 -47.20 -1.68
C ALA A 273 -17.47 -47.21 -2.34
N MET A 274 -17.38 -47.30 -3.67
CA MET A 274 -16.14 -47.39 -4.45
C MET A 274 -15.71 -45.99 -4.94
N LYS A 275 -14.87 -45.31 -4.15
CA LYS A 275 -14.56 -43.88 -4.34
C LYS A 275 -13.79 -43.56 -5.62
N SER A 276 -12.83 -44.39 -6.01
CA SER A 276 -12.03 -44.20 -7.22
C SER A 276 -12.86 -44.44 -8.49
N LEU A 277 -13.74 -45.46 -8.46
CA LEU A 277 -14.67 -45.73 -9.55
C LEU A 277 -15.68 -44.60 -9.72
N VAL A 278 -16.32 -44.15 -8.63
CA VAL A 278 -17.26 -43.01 -8.65
C VAL A 278 -16.59 -41.76 -9.18
N LYS A 279 -15.33 -41.50 -8.78
CA LYS A 279 -14.56 -40.36 -9.28
C LYS A 279 -14.32 -40.46 -10.79
N ARG A 280 -13.90 -41.63 -11.28
CA ARG A 280 -13.63 -41.83 -12.71
C ARG A 280 -14.90 -41.73 -13.55
N LEU A 281 -16.00 -42.36 -13.12
CA LEU A 281 -17.31 -42.26 -13.77
C LEU A 281 -17.81 -40.81 -13.83
N SER A 282 -17.69 -40.07 -12.73
CA SER A 282 -18.11 -38.66 -12.67
C SER A 282 -17.29 -37.78 -13.61
N GLN A 283 -15.97 -38.02 -13.71
CA GLN A 283 -15.10 -37.35 -14.68
C GLN A 283 -15.52 -37.65 -16.12
N THR A 284 -15.84 -38.92 -16.44
CA THR A 284 -16.32 -39.30 -17.78
C THR A 284 -17.63 -38.60 -18.13
N VAL A 285 -18.56 -38.52 -17.19
CA VAL A 285 -19.84 -37.81 -17.38
C VAL A 285 -19.63 -36.31 -17.67
N ILE A 286 -18.72 -35.64 -16.94
CA ILE A 286 -18.39 -34.24 -17.19
C ILE A 286 -17.69 -34.07 -18.54
N GLN A 287 -16.76 -34.96 -18.88
CA GLN A 287 -16.06 -34.93 -20.17
C GLN A 287 -17.03 -35.10 -21.34
N MET A 288 -18.03 -35.97 -21.21
CA MET A 288 -19.10 -36.12 -22.20
C MET A 288 -19.93 -34.83 -22.37
N ALA A 289 -20.22 -34.12 -21.27
CA ALA A 289 -20.90 -32.84 -21.33
C ALA A 289 -20.08 -31.75 -22.03
N LEU A 290 -18.76 -31.69 -21.76
CA LEU A 290 -17.84 -30.79 -22.47
C LEU A 290 -17.79 -31.10 -23.97
N LEU A 291 -17.58 -32.36 -24.34
CA LEU A 291 -17.55 -32.79 -25.74
C LEU A 291 -18.87 -32.50 -26.47
N LEU A 292 -20.02 -32.63 -25.79
CA LEU A 292 -21.32 -32.28 -26.37
C LEU A 292 -21.43 -30.78 -26.64
N VAL A 293 -21.05 -29.95 -25.67
CA VAL A 293 -21.07 -28.48 -25.81
C VAL A 293 -20.15 -28.03 -26.93
N ASP A 294 -18.92 -28.55 -26.98
CA ASP A 294 -17.94 -28.22 -28.01
C ASP A 294 -18.45 -28.64 -29.41
N ALA A 295 -19.01 -29.85 -29.54
CA ALA A 295 -19.56 -30.33 -30.81
C ALA A 295 -20.78 -29.51 -31.28
N VAL A 296 -21.65 -29.06 -30.37
CA VAL A 296 -22.77 -28.19 -30.72
C VAL A 296 -22.26 -26.83 -31.22
N HIS A 297 -21.22 -26.29 -30.58
CA HIS A 297 -20.58 -25.04 -31.00
C HIS A 297 -19.92 -25.17 -32.38
N ASP A 298 -19.09 -26.20 -32.59
CA ASP A 298 -18.35 -26.43 -33.83
C ASP A 298 -19.27 -26.66 -35.03
N LYS A 299 -20.43 -27.27 -34.82
CA LYS A 299 -21.43 -27.53 -35.86
C LYS A 299 -22.42 -26.37 -36.05
N GLY A 300 -22.41 -25.37 -35.17
CA GLY A 300 -23.28 -24.19 -35.27
C GLY A 300 -24.77 -24.47 -35.05
N TRP A 301 -25.13 -25.53 -34.31
CA TRP A 301 -26.54 -25.87 -34.06
C TRP A 301 -27.20 -24.89 -33.10
N THR A 302 -28.38 -24.40 -33.45
CA THR A 302 -29.18 -23.48 -32.62
C THR A 302 -30.13 -24.23 -31.69
N CYS A 303 -29.61 -24.86 -30.63
CA CYS A 303 -30.39 -25.69 -29.71
C CYS A 303 -30.16 -25.38 -28.22
N GLN A 304 -30.15 -24.09 -27.86
CA GLN A 304 -29.87 -23.63 -26.49
C GLN A 304 -30.78 -24.28 -25.43
N ASP A 305 -32.08 -24.39 -25.67
CA ASP A 305 -33.03 -25.01 -24.73
C ASP A 305 -32.67 -26.46 -24.37
N LYS A 306 -32.13 -27.22 -25.34
CA LYS A 306 -31.71 -28.61 -25.14
C LYS A 306 -30.42 -28.69 -24.33
N ILE A 307 -29.47 -27.78 -24.57
CA ILE A 307 -28.24 -27.65 -23.77
C ILE A 307 -28.59 -27.28 -22.33
N ASP A 308 -29.45 -26.27 -22.15
CA ASP A 308 -29.89 -25.80 -20.84
C ASP A 308 -30.57 -26.92 -20.06
N SER A 309 -31.51 -27.64 -20.68
CA SER A 309 -32.19 -28.77 -20.03
C SER A 309 -31.22 -29.88 -19.62
N PHE A 310 -30.29 -30.25 -20.51
CA PHE A 310 -29.31 -31.31 -20.26
C PHE A 310 -28.33 -30.93 -19.12
N LEU A 311 -27.73 -29.75 -19.18
CA LEU A 311 -26.75 -29.31 -18.19
C LEU A 311 -27.41 -29.02 -16.82
N CYS A 312 -28.61 -28.43 -16.78
CA CYS A 312 -29.35 -28.24 -15.54
C CYS A 312 -29.66 -29.58 -14.86
N GLN A 313 -30.14 -30.58 -15.61
CA GLN A 313 -30.39 -31.91 -15.08
C GLN A 313 -29.12 -32.53 -14.48
N MET A 314 -27.98 -32.41 -15.16
CA MET A 314 -26.70 -32.90 -14.64
C MET A 314 -26.33 -32.21 -13.33
N VAL A 315 -26.41 -30.88 -13.26
CA VAL A 315 -26.12 -30.11 -12.03
C VAL A 315 -27.02 -30.56 -10.87
N TYR A 316 -28.32 -30.75 -11.12
CA TYR A 316 -29.26 -31.23 -10.09
C TYR A 316 -28.90 -32.62 -9.59
N ARG A 317 -28.56 -33.54 -10.51
CA ARG A 317 -28.18 -34.92 -10.16
C ARG A 317 -26.88 -34.97 -9.35
N PHE A 318 -25.87 -34.15 -9.68
CA PHE A 318 -24.64 -34.06 -8.87
C PHE A 318 -24.86 -33.37 -7.53
N HIS A 319 -25.72 -32.36 -7.46
CA HIS A 319 -26.08 -31.73 -6.19
C HIS A 319 -26.76 -32.72 -5.23
N ASP A 320 -27.69 -33.54 -5.74
CA ASP A 320 -28.48 -34.48 -4.95
C ASP A 320 -27.67 -35.68 -4.43
N LEU A 321 -26.48 -35.94 -4.98
CA LEU A 321 -25.57 -37.00 -4.50
C LEU A 321 -24.94 -36.71 -3.13
N LYS A 322 -25.02 -35.47 -2.63
CA LYS A 322 -24.60 -34.94 -1.30
C LYS A 322 -23.20 -35.33 -0.77
N LYS A 323 -22.90 -36.62 -0.59
CA LYS A 323 -21.68 -37.13 0.08
C LYS A 323 -20.41 -37.09 -0.77
N ASP A 324 -20.50 -37.04 -2.09
CA ASP A 324 -19.33 -36.95 -3.01
C ASP A 324 -19.61 -36.15 -4.30
N GLY A 325 -20.81 -35.58 -4.46
CA GLY A 325 -21.23 -34.92 -5.70
C GLY A 325 -20.70 -33.49 -5.86
N TRP A 326 -20.54 -32.74 -4.75
CA TRP A 326 -20.18 -31.33 -4.80
C TRP A 326 -18.76 -31.09 -5.36
N PHE A 327 -17.87 -32.06 -5.22
CA PHE A 327 -16.52 -32.04 -5.80
C PHE A 327 -16.52 -31.80 -7.32
N PHE A 328 -17.55 -32.27 -8.01
CA PHE A 328 -17.64 -32.23 -9.47
C PHE A 328 -18.35 -30.98 -10.02
N LEU A 329 -19.15 -30.31 -9.20
CA LEU A 329 -19.94 -29.14 -9.62
C LEU A 329 -19.10 -28.00 -10.22
N PRO A 330 -17.90 -27.64 -9.71
CA PRO A 330 -17.10 -26.58 -10.30
C PRO A 330 -16.67 -26.84 -11.75
N ASN A 331 -16.57 -28.10 -12.17
CA ASN A 331 -16.05 -28.50 -13.48
C ASN A 331 -17.12 -28.48 -14.59
N MET A 332 -18.35 -28.10 -14.28
CA MET A 332 -19.43 -28.01 -15.26
C MET A 332 -19.24 -26.81 -16.21
N PRO A 333 -19.61 -26.93 -17.49
CA PRO A 333 -19.47 -25.84 -18.47
C PRO A 333 -20.57 -24.77 -18.33
N TYR A 334 -20.56 -24.01 -17.23
CA TYR A 334 -21.58 -22.98 -16.95
C TYR A 334 -21.68 -21.90 -18.03
N LYS A 335 -20.59 -21.63 -18.76
CA LYS A 335 -20.58 -20.66 -19.88
C LYS A 335 -21.51 -21.05 -21.04
N ALA A 336 -21.86 -22.33 -21.16
CA ALA A 336 -22.76 -22.82 -22.21
C ALA A 336 -24.25 -22.66 -21.85
N LEU A 337 -24.58 -22.29 -20.61
CA LEU A 337 -25.95 -22.08 -20.16
C LEU A 337 -26.44 -20.67 -20.51
N SER A 338 -27.73 -20.56 -20.83
CA SER A 338 -28.39 -19.26 -20.90
C SER A 338 -28.49 -18.59 -19.51
N ILE A 339 -28.69 -17.27 -19.48
CA ILE A 339 -28.88 -16.54 -18.21
C ILE A 339 -30.10 -17.04 -17.44
N ASP A 340 -31.18 -17.42 -18.15
CA ASP A 340 -32.37 -18.03 -17.54
C ASP A 340 -32.07 -19.38 -16.89
N ALA A 341 -31.27 -20.23 -17.55
CA ALA A 341 -30.85 -21.50 -16.98
C ALA A 341 -29.89 -21.31 -15.78
N LEU A 342 -28.99 -20.33 -15.83
CA LEU A 342 -28.14 -19.96 -14.69
C LEU A 342 -28.95 -19.48 -13.48
N TRP A 343 -30.06 -18.77 -13.71
CA TRP A 343 -31.00 -18.41 -12.65
C TRP A 343 -31.66 -19.63 -12.01
N GLN A 344 -32.11 -20.60 -12.83
CA GLN A 344 -32.69 -21.86 -12.32
C GLN A 344 -31.68 -22.66 -11.52
N VAL A 345 -30.45 -22.79 -12.01
CA VAL A 345 -29.36 -23.45 -11.27
C VAL A 345 -29.07 -22.72 -9.95
N THR A 346 -28.95 -21.40 -9.96
CA THR A 346 -28.68 -20.58 -8.77
C THR A 346 -29.77 -20.74 -7.71
N THR A 347 -31.04 -20.68 -8.11
CA THR A 347 -32.17 -20.86 -7.20
C THR A 347 -32.27 -22.28 -6.64
N TYR A 348 -31.94 -23.30 -7.44
CA TYR A 348 -31.87 -24.69 -7.00
C TYR A 348 -30.75 -24.92 -5.96
N LEU A 349 -29.53 -24.48 -6.27
CA LEU A 349 -28.36 -24.64 -5.39
C LEU A 349 -28.53 -23.91 -4.05
N LEU A 350 -29.15 -22.72 -4.07
CA LEU A 350 -29.45 -21.97 -2.85
C LEU A 350 -30.74 -22.43 -2.13
N GLN A 351 -31.43 -23.46 -2.67
CA GLN A 351 -32.69 -24.00 -2.16
C GLN A 351 -33.83 -22.98 -2.01
N ASN A 352 -33.87 -21.99 -2.90
CA ASN A 352 -34.83 -20.90 -2.92
C ASN A 352 -35.83 -21.06 -4.09
N LYS A 353 -36.64 -22.12 -4.03
CA LYS A 353 -37.62 -22.48 -5.08
C LYS A 353 -38.77 -21.47 -5.26
N ASP A 354 -38.95 -20.54 -4.31
CA ASP A 354 -40.10 -19.64 -4.25
C ASP A 354 -39.86 -18.25 -4.89
N LYS A 355 -38.71 -17.99 -5.51
CA LYS A 355 -38.38 -16.66 -6.07
C LYS A 355 -38.73 -16.55 -7.56
N THR A 356 -39.61 -15.62 -7.90
CA THR A 356 -39.90 -15.20 -9.28
C THR A 356 -38.72 -14.41 -9.87
N GLN A 357 -38.58 -14.43 -11.20
CA GLN A 357 -37.59 -13.61 -11.88
C GLN A 357 -37.80 -12.12 -11.53
N PRO A 358 -36.73 -11.40 -11.19
CA PRO A 358 -36.82 -10.02 -10.76
C PRO A 358 -37.04 -9.05 -11.93
N THR A 359 -37.79 -7.97 -11.68
CA THR A 359 -38.23 -7.01 -12.70
C THR A 359 -37.49 -5.67 -12.67
N SER A 360 -36.67 -5.38 -11.65
CA SER A 360 -35.87 -4.15 -11.58
C SER A 360 -34.62 -4.27 -10.70
N LEU A 361 -33.56 -3.53 -11.06
CA LEU A 361 -32.31 -3.49 -10.31
C LEU A 361 -32.46 -2.87 -8.89
N GLU A 362 -33.44 -1.98 -8.69
CA GLU A 362 -33.71 -1.37 -7.37
C GLU A 362 -34.19 -2.40 -6.33
N SER A 363 -34.85 -3.48 -6.78
CA SER A 363 -35.26 -4.58 -5.89
C SER A 363 -34.08 -5.35 -5.29
N VAL A 364 -32.92 -5.35 -5.98
CA VAL A 364 -31.64 -5.94 -5.53
C VAL A 364 -31.05 -5.16 -4.36
N LEU A 365 -31.10 -3.84 -4.48
CA LEU A 365 -30.40 -2.95 -3.56
C LEU A 365 -31.20 -2.81 -2.27
N ASN A 366 -32.53 -2.74 -2.32
CA ASN A 366 -33.28 -2.24 -1.16
C ASN A 366 -33.96 -3.28 -0.26
N GLU A 367 -34.41 -4.49 -0.67
CA GLU A 367 -35.22 -5.27 0.31
C GLU A 367 -35.44 -6.80 0.17
N GLN A 368 -34.94 -7.54 -0.83
CA GLN A 368 -35.21 -9.01 -0.91
C GLN A 368 -34.01 -9.90 -1.22
N LEU A 369 -32.96 -9.84 -0.41
CA LEU A 369 -31.88 -10.84 -0.41
C LEU A 369 -32.42 -12.23 0.00
N PRO A 370 -31.91 -13.34 -0.57
CA PRO A 370 -32.42 -14.69 -0.27
C PRO A 370 -32.19 -15.10 1.18
N ASN A 371 -33.11 -15.91 1.72
CA ASN A 371 -32.89 -16.55 3.02
C ASN A 371 -31.84 -17.66 2.85
N LEU A 372 -30.66 -17.44 3.42
CA LEU A 372 -29.53 -18.37 3.28
C LEU A 372 -29.53 -19.49 4.32
N ALA A 373 -30.47 -19.51 5.27
CA ALA A 373 -30.43 -20.42 6.42
C ALA A 373 -30.41 -21.92 6.01
N ARG A 374 -31.17 -22.30 4.97
CA ARG A 374 -31.20 -23.68 4.47
C ARG A 374 -29.88 -24.10 3.82
N PHE A 375 -29.33 -23.22 2.99
CA PHE A 375 -28.04 -23.42 2.35
C PHE A 375 -26.89 -23.48 3.37
N GLN A 376 -26.91 -22.59 4.37
CA GLN A 376 -25.96 -22.60 5.49
C GLN A 376 -26.06 -23.90 6.30
N TYR A 377 -27.27 -24.41 6.55
CA TYR A 377 -27.46 -25.68 7.25
C TYR A 377 -26.85 -26.86 6.48
N GLU A 378 -27.01 -26.93 5.16
CA GLU A 378 -26.35 -27.98 4.36
C GLU A 378 -24.83 -27.84 4.30
N LEU A 379 -24.31 -26.60 4.26
CA LEU A 379 -22.87 -26.33 4.38
C LEU A 379 -22.31 -26.74 5.74
N HIS A 380 -23.09 -26.60 6.81
CA HIS A 380 -22.72 -27.07 8.14
C HIS A 380 -22.61 -28.60 8.22
N ASP A 381 -23.50 -29.32 7.54
CA ASP A 381 -23.49 -30.78 7.49
C ASP A 381 -22.33 -31.32 6.63
N ASN A 382 -21.93 -30.58 5.57
CA ASN A 382 -20.91 -30.99 4.59
C ASN A 382 -19.71 -30.03 4.47
N GLN A 383 -19.09 -29.67 5.59
CA GLN A 383 -17.97 -28.70 5.63
C GLN A 383 -16.80 -29.07 4.70
N ASN A 384 -16.45 -30.36 4.62
CA ASN A 384 -15.32 -30.82 3.80
C ASN A 384 -15.51 -30.57 2.30
N GLN A 385 -16.76 -30.56 1.82
CA GLN A 385 -17.08 -30.33 0.41
C GLN A 385 -17.58 -28.92 0.12
N GLY A 386 -17.83 -28.12 1.16
CA GLY A 386 -18.29 -26.74 1.03
C GLY A 386 -17.37 -25.88 0.17
N PHE A 387 -16.06 -26.12 0.18
CA PHE A 387 -15.10 -25.41 -0.68
C PHE A 387 -15.42 -25.55 -2.17
N PHE A 388 -15.80 -26.76 -2.61
CA PHE A 388 -16.19 -26.99 -4.00
C PHE A 388 -17.52 -26.34 -4.34
N MET A 389 -18.48 -26.34 -3.41
CA MET A 389 -19.74 -25.61 -3.60
C MET A 389 -19.50 -24.10 -3.76
N LEU A 390 -18.66 -23.49 -2.92
CA LEU A 390 -18.34 -22.06 -2.99
C LEU A 390 -17.55 -21.70 -4.25
N SER A 391 -16.68 -22.60 -4.73
CA SER A 391 -15.99 -22.47 -6.01
C SER A 391 -16.97 -22.57 -7.19
N CYS A 392 -17.95 -23.48 -7.13
CA CYS A 392 -19.04 -23.58 -8.11
C CYS A 392 -19.82 -22.25 -8.23
N LEU A 393 -20.23 -21.66 -7.10
CA LEU A 393 -20.92 -20.35 -7.11
C LEU A 393 -20.04 -19.26 -7.76
N THR A 394 -18.73 -19.31 -7.52
CA THR A 394 -17.77 -18.37 -8.12
C THR A 394 -17.68 -18.55 -9.64
N ASN A 395 -17.64 -19.79 -10.14
CA ASN A 395 -17.61 -20.12 -11.57
C ASN A 395 -18.91 -19.67 -12.29
N ILE A 396 -20.06 -19.76 -11.63
CA ILE A 396 -21.33 -19.22 -12.15
C ILE A 396 -21.25 -17.70 -12.31
N VAL A 397 -20.67 -16.98 -11.33
CA VAL A 397 -20.55 -15.51 -11.41
C VAL A 397 -19.56 -15.07 -12.50
N THR A 398 -18.43 -15.77 -12.64
CA THR A 398 -17.36 -15.39 -13.58
C THR A 398 -17.67 -15.78 -15.02
N CYS A 399 -18.61 -16.70 -15.27
CA CYS A 399 -19.04 -17.02 -16.63
C CYS A 399 -19.93 -15.92 -17.26
N ILE A 400 -20.54 -15.06 -16.43
CA ILE A 400 -21.34 -13.92 -16.90
C ILE A 400 -20.39 -12.82 -17.44
N PRO A 401 -20.65 -12.26 -18.63
CA PRO A 401 -19.82 -11.20 -19.21
C PRO A 401 -19.74 -9.93 -18.33
N PRO A 402 -18.61 -9.20 -18.32
CA PRO A 402 -18.49 -7.91 -17.62
C PRO A 402 -19.30 -6.80 -18.34
N GLY A 403 -19.65 -5.72 -17.64
CA GLY A 403 -20.37 -4.56 -18.20
C GLY A 403 -21.89 -4.56 -17.99
N VAL A 404 -22.39 -5.44 -17.11
CA VAL A 404 -23.82 -5.58 -16.78
C VAL A 404 -24.38 -4.36 -16.03
N ASP A 405 -23.51 -3.54 -15.46
CA ASP A 405 -23.81 -2.34 -14.67
C ASP A 405 -23.74 -1.02 -15.45
N GLU A 406 -23.47 -1.07 -16.76
CA GLU A 406 -23.38 0.14 -17.60
C GLU A 406 -24.74 0.81 -17.85
N VAL A 407 -24.75 2.14 -17.93
CA VAL A 407 -26.00 2.94 -18.04
C VAL A 407 -26.83 2.58 -19.29
N ASN A 408 -26.18 2.11 -20.35
CA ASN A 408 -26.82 1.72 -21.61
C ASN A 408 -27.56 0.37 -21.53
N THR A 409 -27.22 -0.49 -20.56
CA THR A 409 -27.75 -1.86 -20.41
C THR A 409 -28.83 -1.98 -19.31
N ILE A 410 -29.13 -0.89 -18.59
CA ILE A 410 -30.14 -0.86 -17.49
C ILE A 410 -31.56 -1.26 -17.96
N ASN A 411 -31.88 -1.08 -19.23
CA ASN A 411 -33.21 -1.41 -19.79
C ASN A 411 -33.31 -2.81 -20.40
N ASP A 412 -32.22 -3.59 -20.39
CA ASP A 412 -32.19 -4.94 -20.95
C ASP A 412 -32.55 -5.99 -19.87
N PRO A 413 -33.63 -6.79 -20.04
CA PRO A 413 -34.05 -7.80 -19.07
C PRO A 413 -32.96 -8.84 -18.74
N GLU A 414 -32.15 -9.25 -19.72
CA GLU A 414 -31.08 -10.24 -19.51
C GLU A 414 -29.93 -9.66 -18.67
N SER A 415 -29.56 -8.40 -18.93
CA SER A 415 -28.59 -7.67 -18.12
C SER A 415 -29.07 -7.48 -16.69
N VAL A 416 -30.35 -7.14 -16.49
CA VAL A 416 -30.95 -7.06 -15.15
C VAL A 416 -30.84 -8.42 -14.43
N LEU A 417 -31.26 -9.52 -15.06
CA LEU A 417 -31.18 -10.86 -14.45
C LEU A 417 -29.74 -11.27 -14.13
N SER A 418 -28.79 -10.95 -15.01
CA SER A 418 -27.36 -11.17 -14.82
C SER A 418 -26.83 -10.45 -13.57
N ALA A 419 -27.16 -9.17 -13.39
CA ALA A 419 -26.78 -8.40 -12.21
C ALA A 419 -27.36 -8.98 -10.91
N HIS A 420 -28.57 -9.55 -10.97
CA HIS A 420 -29.20 -10.22 -9.83
C HIS A 420 -28.45 -11.48 -9.43
N ILE A 421 -28.09 -12.34 -10.39
CA ILE A 421 -27.31 -13.57 -10.13
C ILE A 421 -25.98 -13.20 -9.46
N ILE A 422 -25.24 -12.25 -10.05
CA ILE A 422 -23.95 -11.77 -9.52
C ILE A 422 -24.12 -11.27 -8.08
N THR A 423 -25.13 -10.46 -7.82
CA THR A 423 -25.36 -9.87 -6.49
C THR A 423 -25.74 -10.92 -5.45
N ILE A 424 -26.64 -11.84 -5.77
CA ILE A 424 -27.10 -12.90 -4.86
C ILE A 424 -25.95 -13.84 -4.48
N LEU A 425 -25.17 -14.27 -5.48
CA LEU A 425 -24.06 -15.20 -5.24
C LEU A 425 -22.93 -14.51 -4.48
N SER A 426 -22.59 -13.27 -4.83
CA SER A 426 -21.60 -12.47 -4.09
C SER A 426 -22.03 -12.21 -2.64
N PHE A 427 -23.33 -11.94 -2.40
CA PHE A 427 -23.87 -11.80 -1.05
C PHE A 427 -23.82 -13.11 -0.27
N THR A 428 -24.14 -14.23 -0.93
CA THR A 428 -24.10 -15.56 -0.31
C THR A 428 -22.69 -15.91 0.16
N LEU A 429 -21.69 -15.70 -0.71
CA LEU A 429 -20.28 -15.86 -0.38
C LEU A 429 -19.90 -14.97 0.79
N PHE A 430 -20.24 -13.67 0.73
CA PHE A 430 -19.96 -12.71 1.80
C PHE A 430 -20.59 -13.14 3.14
N HIS A 431 -21.84 -13.55 3.14
CA HIS A 431 -22.57 -13.92 4.36
C HIS A 431 -22.01 -15.20 5.00
N VAL A 432 -21.74 -16.23 4.21
CA VAL A 432 -21.17 -17.51 4.69
C VAL A 432 -19.78 -17.29 5.29
N ALA A 433 -18.94 -16.48 4.64
CA ALA A 433 -17.54 -16.34 5.04
C ALA A 433 -17.26 -15.24 6.05
N PHE A 434 -18.11 -14.21 6.16
CA PHE A 434 -17.81 -13.03 6.98
C PHE A 434 -18.90 -12.69 8.01
N ILE A 435 -20.12 -13.23 7.91
CA ILE A 435 -21.21 -12.96 8.86
C ILE A 435 -21.44 -14.17 9.75
N ASP A 436 -21.60 -15.36 9.17
CA ASP A 436 -21.78 -16.61 9.92
C ASP A 436 -20.58 -16.87 10.84
N LYS A 437 -20.79 -16.99 12.15
CA LYS A 437 -19.67 -17.15 13.11
C LYS A 437 -18.97 -18.51 12.97
N THR A 438 -19.73 -19.53 12.59
CA THR A 438 -19.27 -20.92 12.56
C THR A 438 -18.65 -21.31 11.21
N LEU A 439 -19.21 -20.85 10.10
CA LEU A 439 -18.64 -21.11 8.76
C LEU A 439 -17.45 -20.19 8.45
N ARG A 440 -17.40 -18.98 9.03
CA ARG A 440 -16.31 -18.02 8.86
C ARG A 440 -14.94 -18.63 9.15
N GLU A 441 -14.77 -19.33 10.26
CA GLU A 441 -13.46 -19.88 10.65
C GLU A 441 -12.90 -20.88 9.62
N ILE A 442 -13.80 -21.51 8.86
CA ILE A 442 -13.47 -22.53 7.87
C ILE A 442 -13.23 -21.89 6.48
N PHE A 443 -14.10 -20.98 6.04
CA PHE A 443 -14.15 -20.56 4.64
C PHE A 443 -13.63 -19.13 4.36
N TYR A 444 -13.28 -18.33 5.37
CA TYR A 444 -12.95 -16.91 5.17
C TYR A 444 -11.81 -16.66 4.17
N ARG A 445 -10.81 -17.55 4.10
CA ARG A 445 -9.64 -17.38 3.22
C ARG A 445 -10.01 -17.66 1.77
N ASP A 446 -10.60 -18.80 1.50
CA ASP A 446 -10.96 -19.22 0.14
C ASP A 446 -12.02 -18.31 -0.45
N VAL A 447 -13.01 -17.91 0.35
CA VAL A 447 -14.06 -17.00 -0.12
C VAL A 447 -13.54 -15.58 -0.36
N ARG A 448 -12.57 -15.11 0.43
CA ARG A 448 -11.89 -13.84 0.13
C ARG A 448 -11.23 -13.88 -1.23
N ASP A 449 -10.52 -14.96 -1.55
CA ASP A 449 -9.82 -15.11 -2.82
C ASP A 449 -10.84 -15.23 -3.98
N ASN A 450 -11.95 -15.95 -3.78
CA ASN A 450 -13.08 -15.99 -4.72
C ASN A 450 -13.71 -14.60 -4.95
N LEU A 451 -13.97 -13.84 -3.88
CA LEU A 451 -14.50 -12.47 -3.97
C LEU A 451 -13.51 -11.54 -4.69
N CYS A 452 -12.20 -11.74 -4.55
CA CYS A 452 -11.20 -10.99 -5.31
C CYS A 452 -11.31 -11.26 -6.82
N VAL A 453 -11.53 -12.52 -7.21
CA VAL A 453 -11.75 -12.89 -8.63
C VAL A 453 -13.04 -12.24 -9.13
N ILE A 454 -14.13 -12.32 -8.37
CA ILE A 454 -15.42 -11.71 -8.72
C ILE A 454 -15.27 -10.19 -8.86
N CYS A 455 -14.62 -9.51 -7.92
CA CYS A 455 -14.45 -8.05 -7.95
C CYS A 455 -13.59 -7.57 -9.13
N ARG A 456 -12.61 -8.38 -9.59
CA ARG A 456 -11.81 -8.07 -10.78
C ARG A 456 -12.62 -8.20 -12.07
N HIS A 457 -13.56 -9.14 -12.10
CA HIS A 457 -14.39 -9.40 -13.27
C HIS A 457 -15.63 -8.48 -13.30
N HIS A 458 -16.21 -8.17 -12.14
CA HIS A 458 -17.39 -7.32 -11.94
C HIS A 458 -17.11 -6.23 -10.88
N PRO A 459 -16.54 -5.07 -11.26
CA PRO A 459 -16.10 -4.04 -10.30
C PRO A 459 -17.19 -3.45 -9.41
N PHE A 460 -18.46 -3.39 -9.85
CA PHE A 460 -19.56 -2.90 -9.03
C PHE A 460 -19.80 -3.72 -7.74
N VAL A 461 -19.39 -4.99 -7.74
CA VAL A 461 -19.48 -5.87 -6.56
C VAL A 461 -18.67 -5.32 -5.40
N ILE A 462 -17.58 -4.59 -5.67
CA ILE A 462 -16.78 -3.90 -4.63
C ILE A 462 -17.70 -2.98 -3.80
N SER A 463 -18.53 -2.18 -4.46
CA SER A 463 -19.49 -1.27 -3.80
C SER A 463 -20.54 -2.04 -2.97
N LEU A 464 -21.00 -3.20 -3.44
CA LEU A 464 -21.93 -4.05 -2.71
C LEU A 464 -21.31 -4.68 -1.45
N VAL A 465 -20.11 -5.24 -1.58
CA VAL A 465 -19.34 -5.85 -0.46
C VAL A 465 -19.08 -4.83 0.63
N PHE A 466 -18.73 -3.61 0.24
CA PHE A 466 -18.58 -2.51 1.17
C PHE A 466 -19.88 -2.11 1.87
N ARG A 467 -20.99 -1.99 1.13
CA ARG A 467 -22.31 -1.72 1.69
C ARG A 467 -22.72 -2.76 2.73
N TRP A 468 -22.54 -4.04 2.42
CA TRP A 468 -22.84 -5.13 3.35
C TRP A 468 -21.90 -5.13 4.56
N THR A 469 -20.62 -4.79 4.37
CA THR A 469 -19.67 -4.65 5.49
C THR A 469 -20.11 -3.58 6.48
N VAL A 470 -20.60 -2.42 5.99
CA VAL A 470 -21.14 -1.36 6.85
C VAL A 470 -22.39 -1.85 7.59
N GLN A 471 -23.30 -2.54 6.90
CA GLN A 471 -24.52 -3.11 7.53
C GLN A 471 -24.20 -4.13 8.63
N HIS A 472 -23.09 -4.87 8.51
CA HIS A 472 -22.70 -5.94 9.44
C HIS A 472 -21.43 -5.63 10.25
N MET A 473 -21.10 -4.34 10.42
CA MET A 473 -19.80 -3.95 10.98
C MET A 473 -19.56 -4.44 12.42
N ALA A 474 -20.62 -4.49 13.23
CA ALA A 474 -20.55 -5.02 14.59
C ALA A 474 -20.19 -6.52 14.66
N ILE A 475 -20.39 -7.26 13.57
CA ILE A 475 -20.14 -8.71 13.47
C ILE A 475 -18.79 -8.99 12.80
N MET A 476 -18.36 -8.14 11.87
CA MET A 476 -17.13 -8.33 11.10
C MET A 476 -15.87 -7.86 11.84
N GLU A 477 -15.95 -6.76 12.58
CA GLU A 477 -14.82 -6.19 13.32
C GLU A 477 -13.52 -6.15 12.47
N ARG A 478 -12.47 -6.88 12.86
CA ARG A 478 -11.17 -6.95 12.17
C ARG A 478 -11.19 -7.72 10.84
N MET A 479 -12.22 -8.52 10.58
CA MET A 479 -12.36 -9.27 9.32
C MET A 479 -12.64 -8.36 8.14
N ALA A 480 -13.21 -7.18 8.36
CA ALA A 480 -13.36 -6.15 7.34
C ALA A 480 -12.00 -5.71 6.79
N LEU A 481 -11.02 -5.46 7.67
CA LEU A 481 -9.66 -5.09 7.26
C LEU A 481 -8.98 -6.23 6.48
N TYR A 482 -9.20 -7.47 6.90
CA TYR A 482 -8.65 -8.65 6.22
C TYR A 482 -9.20 -8.82 4.79
N LEU A 483 -10.50 -8.58 4.60
CA LEU A 483 -11.15 -8.61 3.29
C LEU A 483 -10.58 -7.52 2.36
N PHE A 484 -10.59 -6.26 2.82
CA PHE A 484 -10.21 -5.12 1.98
C PHE A 484 -8.70 -4.97 1.75
N HIS A 485 -7.84 -5.64 2.52
CA HIS A 485 -6.41 -5.70 2.22
C HIS A 485 -6.12 -6.48 0.92
N SER A 486 -6.98 -7.42 0.55
CA SER A 486 -6.77 -8.30 -0.61
C SER A 486 -7.47 -7.83 -1.89
N ILE A 487 -8.55 -7.06 -1.76
CA ILE A 487 -9.31 -6.53 -2.90
C ILE A 487 -8.53 -5.37 -3.50
N LYS A 488 -8.28 -5.43 -4.82
CA LYS A 488 -7.63 -4.34 -5.54
C LYS A 488 -8.64 -3.21 -5.77
N LEU A 489 -8.48 -2.11 -5.03
CA LEU A 489 -9.38 -0.95 -5.07
C LEU A 489 -9.09 0.01 -6.24
N ASP A 490 -8.11 -0.30 -7.09
CA ASP A 490 -7.74 0.48 -8.28
C ASP A 490 -8.82 0.48 -9.38
N GLN A 491 -9.67 -0.53 -9.40
CA GLN A 491 -10.77 -0.67 -10.37
C GLN A 491 -12.13 -0.16 -9.83
N TRP A 492 -12.15 0.47 -8.64
CA TRP A 492 -13.38 0.85 -7.96
C TRP A 492 -13.91 2.24 -8.35
N ILE A 493 -15.22 2.34 -8.60
CA ILE A 493 -15.95 3.60 -8.90
C ILE A 493 -16.84 3.95 -7.68
N ALA A 494 -16.61 5.12 -7.07
CA ALA A 494 -17.04 5.41 -5.70
C ALA A 494 -18.52 5.82 -5.52
N GLN A 495 -19.14 5.33 -4.44
CA GLN A 495 -20.42 5.83 -3.89
C GLN A 495 -20.19 6.69 -2.63
N ILE A 496 -20.95 7.78 -2.49
CA ILE A 496 -20.75 8.89 -1.53
C ILE A 496 -20.81 8.43 -0.05
N GLN A 497 -21.75 7.55 0.30
CA GLN A 497 -21.93 7.07 1.69
C GLN A 497 -20.77 6.19 2.17
N LEU A 498 -20.00 5.63 1.24
CA LEU A 498 -18.88 4.75 1.52
C LEU A 498 -17.53 5.48 1.55
N ALA A 499 -17.39 6.55 0.75
CA ALA A 499 -16.27 7.49 0.88
C ALA A 499 -16.13 7.96 2.34
N LYS A 500 -17.25 8.20 3.02
CA LYS A 500 -17.30 8.53 4.45
C LYS A 500 -16.63 7.51 5.36
N TYR A 501 -16.87 6.22 5.14
CA TYR A 501 -16.37 5.14 6.00
C TYR A 501 -14.91 4.76 5.68
N ILE A 502 -14.55 4.70 4.40
CA ILE A 502 -13.18 4.40 3.95
C ILE A 502 -12.21 5.51 4.41
N ILE A 503 -12.63 6.78 4.35
CA ILE A 503 -11.82 7.98 4.70
C ILE A 503 -11.59 8.17 6.19
N GLU A 504 -12.41 7.53 7.01
CA GLU A 504 -12.19 7.49 8.44
C GLU A 504 -11.19 6.42 8.88
N GLN A 505 -11.01 5.32 8.12
CA GLN A 505 -10.41 4.07 8.62
C GLN A 505 -9.24 3.48 7.79
N LEU A 506 -8.94 3.94 6.57
CA LEU A 506 -7.83 3.44 5.75
C LEU A 506 -6.62 4.39 5.73
N ASN A 507 -5.41 3.81 5.61
CA ASN A 507 -4.14 4.52 5.68
C ASN A 507 -3.84 5.25 4.35
N TYR A 508 -3.94 6.57 4.34
CA TYR A 508 -3.77 7.45 3.16
C TYR A 508 -2.32 7.77 2.83
N GLY A 509 -1.46 6.76 2.89
CA GLY A 509 -0.09 6.89 2.43
C GLY A 509 0.01 7.06 0.91
N TYR A 510 1.21 7.34 0.44
CA TYR A 510 1.53 7.24 -0.98
C TYR A 510 1.81 5.77 -1.35
N ARG A 511 1.56 5.39 -2.62
CA ARG A 511 1.99 4.09 -3.17
C ARG A 511 3.53 4.04 -3.25
N HIS A 512 4.08 2.83 -3.26
CA HIS A 512 5.48 2.63 -3.63
C HIS A 512 5.63 2.84 -5.14
N GLY A 513 6.01 4.05 -5.55
CA GLY A 513 6.19 4.43 -6.94
C GLY A 513 6.28 5.94 -7.13
N ILE A 514 7.17 6.36 -8.02
CA ILE A 514 7.38 7.76 -8.41
C ILE A 514 6.53 8.03 -9.66
N ASP A 515 5.75 9.10 -9.65
CA ASP A 515 4.93 9.55 -10.78
C ASP A 515 5.83 9.97 -11.95
N THR A 516 5.61 9.36 -13.12
CA THR A 516 6.37 9.66 -14.35
C THR A 516 5.84 10.89 -15.08
N GLN A 517 4.65 11.41 -14.72
CA GLN A 517 4.10 12.64 -15.26
C GLN A 517 4.48 13.83 -14.39
N LEU A 518 5.43 14.65 -14.87
CA LEU A 518 5.82 15.90 -14.22
C LEU A 518 4.58 16.81 -14.05
N SER A 519 4.31 17.26 -12.82
CA SER A 519 3.25 18.24 -12.58
C SER A 519 3.63 19.59 -13.18
N LYS A 520 2.70 20.25 -13.86
CA LYS A 520 2.88 21.66 -14.24
C LYS A 520 3.01 22.60 -13.03
N SER A 521 2.43 22.23 -11.88
CA SER A 521 2.46 23.04 -10.64
C SER A 521 3.69 22.81 -9.76
N GLN A 522 4.37 21.67 -9.92
CA GLN A 522 5.57 21.29 -9.16
C GLN A 522 6.60 20.59 -10.07
N PRO A 523 7.13 21.28 -11.11
CA PRO A 523 7.99 20.67 -12.11
C PRO A 523 9.37 20.26 -11.60
N TRP A 524 9.81 20.72 -10.43
CA TRP A 524 11.13 20.39 -9.88
C TRP A 524 11.18 19.06 -9.11
N HIS A 525 10.09 18.29 -9.04
CA HIS A 525 10.07 17.01 -8.33
C HIS A 525 9.04 16.02 -8.87
N PRO A 526 9.38 14.72 -8.97
CA PRO A 526 8.42 13.71 -9.33
C PRO A 526 7.57 13.30 -8.10
N ARG A 527 6.24 13.39 -8.22
CA ARG A 527 5.32 13.17 -7.08
C ARG A 527 5.28 11.71 -6.65
N GLN A 528 5.18 11.43 -5.36
CA GLN A 528 4.79 10.10 -4.92
C GLN A 528 3.33 9.87 -5.32
N MET A 529 3.01 8.74 -5.96
CA MET A 529 1.64 8.50 -6.40
C MET A 529 0.72 8.30 -5.19
N PRO A 530 -0.42 9.01 -5.09
CA PRO A 530 -1.36 8.77 -4.00
C PRO A 530 -1.91 7.34 -4.06
N PHE A 531 -2.31 6.79 -2.91
CA PHE A 531 -2.86 5.42 -2.83
C PHE A 531 -4.03 5.19 -3.80
N LEU A 532 -4.89 6.20 -4.01
CA LEU A 532 -5.95 6.17 -5.01
C LEU A 532 -5.49 6.89 -6.30
N PRO A 533 -5.95 6.48 -7.49
CA PRO A 533 -5.67 7.21 -8.74
C PRO A 533 -6.13 8.68 -8.68
N TYR A 534 -5.48 9.58 -9.43
CA TYR A 534 -5.89 10.99 -9.50
C TYR A 534 -7.32 11.18 -10.04
N GLN A 535 -7.75 10.34 -10.99
CA GLN A 535 -9.13 10.34 -11.49
C GLN A 535 -10.13 10.09 -10.36
N THR A 536 -9.80 9.19 -9.43
CA THR A 536 -10.63 8.91 -8.25
C THR A 536 -10.62 10.08 -7.26
N HIS A 537 -9.49 10.77 -7.08
CA HIS A 537 -9.43 11.98 -6.24
C HIS A 537 -10.29 13.11 -6.84
N GLU A 538 -10.24 13.27 -8.16
CA GLU A 538 -11.05 14.24 -8.90
C GLU A 538 -12.54 13.93 -8.77
N GLU A 539 -12.97 12.68 -8.94
CA GLU A 539 -14.36 12.26 -8.74
C GLU A 539 -14.81 12.45 -7.28
N ILE A 540 -13.97 12.09 -6.30
CA ILE A 540 -14.26 12.34 -4.88
C ILE A 540 -14.38 13.84 -4.59
N ALA A 541 -13.54 14.68 -5.21
CA ALA A 541 -13.61 16.13 -5.09
C ALA A 541 -14.94 16.67 -5.64
N PHE A 542 -15.36 16.27 -6.84
CA PHE A 542 -16.65 16.67 -7.41
C PHE A 542 -17.86 16.16 -6.60
N ILE A 543 -17.78 14.93 -6.10
CA ILE A 543 -18.79 14.36 -5.20
C ILE A 543 -18.89 15.15 -3.90
N LEU A 544 -17.75 15.51 -3.30
CA LEU A 544 -17.71 16.29 -2.07
C LEU A 544 -18.27 17.70 -2.30
N LEU A 545 -18.01 18.28 -3.48
CA LEU A 545 -18.54 19.56 -3.91
C LEU A 545 -20.07 19.54 -4.03
N ASP A 546 -20.64 18.56 -4.75
CA ASP A 546 -22.10 18.40 -4.91
C ASP A 546 -22.79 18.10 -3.57
N ALA A 547 -22.21 17.19 -2.77
CA ALA A 547 -22.72 16.87 -1.44
C ALA A 547 -22.72 18.10 -0.53
N CYS A 548 -21.69 18.95 -0.62
CA CYS A 548 -21.67 20.22 0.08
C CYS A 548 -22.80 21.14 -0.41
N GLN A 549 -22.89 21.39 -1.72
CA GLN A 549 -23.90 22.29 -2.29
C GLN A 549 -25.33 21.90 -1.94
N LYS A 550 -25.64 20.59 -1.91
CA LYS A 550 -26.96 20.07 -1.52
C LYS A 550 -27.24 20.20 -0.03
N PHE A 551 -26.22 20.02 0.80
CA PHE A 551 -26.35 20.07 2.25
C PHE A 551 -26.57 21.51 2.77
N GLN A 552 -25.92 22.51 2.15
CA GLN A 552 -26.17 23.92 2.45
C GLN A 552 -26.05 24.79 1.19
N PRO A 553 -27.14 25.00 0.43
CA PRO A 553 -27.10 25.81 -0.79
C PRO A 553 -26.74 27.25 -0.46
N ILE A 554 -25.85 27.85 -1.25
CA ILE A 554 -25.47 29.26 -1.14
C ILE A 554 -26.71 30.09 -1.53
N PRO A 555 -27.09 31.14 -0.76
CA PRO A 555 -28.28 31.92 -1.09
C PRO A 555 -28.14 32.60 -2.45
N ASP A 556 -29.01 32.21 -3.39
CA ASP A 556 -29.20 32.83 -4.69
C ASP A 556 -29.66 34.28 -4.51
N ASN A 557 -28.72 35.22 -4.53
CA ASN A 557 -29.05 36.62 -4.73
C ASN A 557 -28.38 37.10 -6.02
N LEU A 558 -29.25 37.50 -6.96
CA LEU A 558 -29.06 38.36 -8.13
C LEU A 558 -28.85 37.66 -9.50
N GLU A 559 -29.98 37.36 -10.14
CA GLU A 559 -30.37 37.61 -11.55
C GLU A 559 -29.46 37.24 -12.74
N ASN A 560 -28.24 36.74 -12.57
CA ASN A 560 -27.43 36.26 -13.70
C ASN A 560 -27.28 34.74 -13.67
N LYS A 561 -28.18 34.06 -14.37
CA LYS A 561 -28.20 32.59 -14.59
C LYS A 561 -27.05 32.08 -15.49
N SER A 562 -25.81 32.49 -15.23
CA SER A 562 -24.67 32.02 -16.03
C SER A 562 -23.34 32.02 -15.26
N GLY A 563 -23.27 31.29 -14.15
CA GLY A 563 -22.00 30.95 -13.47
C GLY A 563 -22.01 29.49 -13.03
N ALA A 564 -20.82 28.85 -13.00
CA ALA A 564 -20.45 27.44 -12.68
C ALA A 564 -21.50 26.45 -12.20
N MET A 565 -22.40 26.88 -11.32
CA MET A 565 -23.40 26.09 -10.61
C MET A 565 -24.29 25.24 -11.53
N ASP A 566 -24.79 25.79 -12.64
CA ASP A 566 -25.67 25.02 -13.56
C ASP A 566 -24.91 24.00 -14.41
N MET A 567 -23.61 24.17 -14.62
CA MET A 567 -22.80 23.26 -15.45
C MET A 567 -22.29 22.03 -14.70
N VAL A 568 -22.23 22.05 -13.37
CA VAL A 568 -21.78 20.89 -12.56
C VAL A 568 -22.97 19.96 -12.24
N SER A 569 -24.18 20.51 -12.12
CA SER A 569 -25.41 19.72 -11.91
C SER A 569 -25.78 18.80 -13.09
N SER A 570 -25.22 19.02 -14.28
CA SER A 570 -25.53 18.23 -15.49
C SER A 570 -24.69 16.96 -15.67
N TYR A 571 -23.65 16.73 -14.85
CA TYR A 571 -22.70 15.64 -15.10
C TYR A 571 -22.84 14.39 -14.22
N LEU A 572 -23.78 14.35 -13.26
CA LEU A 572 -24.13 13.10 -12.54
C LEU A 572 -25.55 13.17 -11.95
N PRO A 573 -26.54 12.46 -12.54
CA PRO A 573 -27.92 12.42 -12.03
C PRO A 573 -28.09 11.66 -10.70
N ILE A 574 -27.05 10.93 -10.27
CA ILE A 574 -27.16 9.84 -9.28
C ILE A 574 -27.32 10.35 -7.83
N ALA A 575 -26.83 11.55 -7.53
CA ALA A 575 -26.87 12.09 -6.17
C ALA A 575 -28.27 12.63 -5.76
N ASP A 576 -29.21 12.81 -6.71
CA ASP A 576 -30.55 13.34 -6.41
C ASP A 576 -31.52 12.30 -5.81
N GLN A 577 -31.30 11.01 -6.10
CA GLN A 577 -32.10 9.91 -5.54
C GLN A 577 -31.53 9.35 -4.22
N LEU A 578 -30.20 9.38 -4.04
CA LEU A 578 -29.54 8.77 -2.86
C LEU A 578 -29.61 9.61 -1.58
N LEU A 579 -29.69 10.95 -1.68
CA LEU A 579 -29.77 11.83 -0.51
C LEU A 579 -31.20 11.95 0.04
N LYS A 580 -32.23 11.73 -0.79
CA LYS A 580 -33.64 11.73 -0.38
C LYS A 580 -34.00 10.49 0.46
N SER A 581 -33.35 9.34 0.23
CA SER A 581 -33.65 8.09 0.95
C SER A 581 -32.90 7.94 2.28
N ALA A 582 -31.73 8.56 2.44
CA ALA A 582 -30.90 8.39 3.65
C ALA A 582 -31.26 9.34 4.82
N TYR A 583 -32.03 10.40 4.58
CA TYR A 583 -32.20 11.49 5.56
C TYR A 583 -33.62 12.04 5.74
N ALA A 584 -34.65 11.26 5.40
CA ALA A 584 -36.01 11.59 5.83
C ALA A 584 -36.45 10.76 7.05
N PRO A 585 -36.14 11.17 8.29
CA PRO A 585 -37.04 10.95 9.39
C PRO A 585 -38.06 12.09 9.42
N THR A 586 -39.30 11.71 9.18
CA THR A 586 -40.51 12.41 9.61
C THR A 586 -40.31 13.16 10.93
N THR A 587 -40.78 14.42 10.95
CA THR A 587 -41.03 15.26 12.13
C THR A 587 -39.85 15.63 13.04
N ILE A 588 -39.13 16.72 12.74
CA ILE A 588 -38.36 17.46 13.77
C ILE A 588 -38.47 18.98 13.55
N GLN A 589 -39.09 19.67 14.52
CA GLN A 589 -39.42 21.10 14.53
C GLN A 589 -38.37 22.01 15.20
N ASN A 590 -37.09 21.62 15.33
CA ASN A 590 -36.10 22.42 16.07
C ASN A 590 -34.89 22.85 15.22
N SER A 591 -34.73 24.15 15.04
CA SER A 591 -33.66 24.79 14.24
C SER A 591 -32.24 24.67 14.82
N LYS A 592 -32.09 24.26 16.09
CA LYS A 592 -30.77 24.08 16.75
C LYS A 592 -30.06 22.79 16.32
N ASP A 593 -30.78 21.69 16.13
CA ASP A 593 -30.19 20.37 15.80
C ASP A 593 -29.63 20.33 14.36
N ILE A 594 -30.26 21.06 13.44
CA ILE A 594 -29.82 21.22 12.05
C ILE A 594 -28.44 21.91 11.98
N SER A 595 -28.19 22.89 12.85
CA SER A 595 -26.91 23.63 12.86
C SER A 595 -25.72 22.80 13.39
N SER A 596 -25.97 21.89 14.34
CA SER A 596 -24.97 20.96 14.86
C SER A 596 -24.62 19.92 13.81
N MET A 597 -25.64 19.30 13.20
CA MET A 597 -25.48 18.30 12.15
C MET A 597 -24.75 18.89 10.92
N ALA A 598 -25.02 20.16 10.61
CA ALA A 598 -24.31 20.88 9.56
C ALA A 598 -22.84 21.11 9.86
N ASN A 599 -22.53 21.49 11.09
CA ASN A 599 -21.16 21.64 11.53
C ASN A 599 -20.42 20.29 11.46
N ASP A 600 -21.04 19.20 11.92
CA ASP A 600 -20.44 17.86 11.89
C ASP A 600 -20.18 17.36 10.46
N PHE A 601 -21.12 17.59 9.54
CA PHE A 601 -20.94 17.29 8.12
C PHE A 601 -19.79 18.08 7.50
N ILE A 602 -19.74 19.39 7.74
CA ILE A 602 -18.65 20.24 7.22
C ILE A 602 -17.32 19.86 7.86
N GLN A 603 -17.30 19.49 9.14
CA GLN A 603 -16.09 19.00 9.79
C GLN A 603 -15.58 17.70 9.19
N TRP A 604 -16.48 16.76 8.91
CA TRP A 604 -16.18 15.52 8.20
C TRP A 604 -15.65 15.80 6.79
N ALA A 605 -16.31 16.67 6.02
CA ALA A 605 -15.92 16.97 4.65
C ALA A 605 -14.53 17.65 4.57
N TRP A 606 -14.22 18.55 5.51
CA TRP A 606 -12.85 19.06 5.67
C TRP A 606 -11.84 17.97 6.03
N SER A 607 -12.20 17.03 6.93
CA SER A 607 -11.32 15.91 7.31
C SER A 607 -11.01 15.04 6.09
N VAL A 608 -12.01 14.77 5.26
CA VAL A 608 -11.87 14.01 4.02
C VAL A 608 -10.92 14.71 3.06
N ALA A 609 -11.18 15.98 2.79
CA ALA A 609 -10.47 16.71 1.75
C ALA A 609 -9.00 16.94 2.12
N ILE A 610 -8.71 17.09 3.42
CA ILE A 610 -7.36 17.14 3.98
C ILE A 610 -6.65 15.77 3.94
N ARG A 611 -7.30 14.70 4.43
CA ARG A 611 -6.70 13.35 4.50
C ARG A 611 -6.37 12.78 3.13
N LEU A 612 -7.23 13.03 2.15
CA LEU A 612 -7.01 12.63 0.76
C LEU A 612 -6.07 13.57 0.00
N LYS A 613 -5.65 14.68 0.62
CA LYS A 613 -4.85 15.72 -0.02
C LYS A 613 -5.37 16.10 -1.40
N LEU A 614 -6.68 16.38 -1.51
CA LEU A 614 -7.32 16.68 -2.80
C LEU A 614 -6.69 17.89 -3.53
N TYR A 615 -5.95 18.73 -2.79
CA TYR A 615 -5.16 19.86 -3.29
C TYR A 615 -3.85 19.47 -4.01
N ASP A 616 -3.33 18.26 -3.79
CA ASP A 616 -2.06 17.76 -4.36
C ASP A 616 -2.25 17.15 -5.77
N CYS A 617 -3.49 17.15 -6.27
CA CYS A 617 -3.85 16.63 -7.57
C CYS A 617 -3.47 17.60 -8.70
N PRO A 618 -3.04 17.11 -9.88
CA PRO A 618 -2.85 17.98 -11.04
C PRO A 618 -4.16 18.72 -11.36
N ILE A 619 -4.02 19.96 -11.85
CA ILE A 619 -5.17 20.77 -12.28
C ILE A 619 -5.96 19.96 -13.32
N SER A 620 -7.19 19.60 -12.98
CA SER A 620 -8.05 18.84 -13.87
C SER A 620 -8.35 19.65 -15.14
N PRO A 621 -8.37 19.03 -16.34
CA PRO A 621 -8.88 19.69 -17.53
C PRO A 621 -10.35 20.11 -17.39
N ARG A 622 -11.15 19.41 -16.56
CA ARG A 622 -12.54 19.78 -16.21
C ARG A 622 -12.60 21.06 -15.35
N ALA A 623 -11.52 21.40 -14.64
CA ALA A 623 -11.45 22.59 -13.81
C ALA A 623 -11.36 23.89 -14.65
N THR A 624 -10.75 23.86 -15.84
CA THR A 624 -10.49 25.07 -16.66
C THR A 624 -11.70 25.98 -16.95
N ASN A 625 -12.94 25.47 -16.84
CA ASN A 625 -14.19 26.23 -17.03
C ASN A 625 -14.80 26.80 -15.74
N ILE A 626 -14.23 26.54 -14.57
CA ILE A 626 -14.75 27.03 -13.29
C ILE A 626 -14.06 28.35 -12.88
N ASP A 627 -12.86 28.64 -13.41
CA ASP A 627 -12.19 29.95 -13.32
C ASP A 627 -13.11 31.11 -13.77
N THR A 628 -13.90 30.88 -14.83
CA THR A 628 -14.84 31.87 -15.37
C THR A 628 -16.05 32.14 -14.47
N SER A 629 -16.20 31.34 -13.41
CA SER A 629 -17.41 31.31 -12.58
C SER A 629 -17.21 31.87 -11.18
N ILE A 630 -15.97 31.98 -10.71
CA ILE A 630 -15.61 32.61 -9.43
C ILE A 630 -15.48 34.11 -9.67
N THR A 631 -16.63 34.78 -9.77
CA THR A 631 -16.66 36.22 -10.00
C THR A 631 -16.48 36.99 -8.68
N LEU A 632 -15.93 38.21 -8.75
CA LEU A 632 -15.79 39.10 -7.57
C LEU A 632 -17.12 39.30 -6.77
N PRO A 633 -18.31 39.36 -7.40
CA PRO A 633 -19.60 39.32 -6.71
C PRO A 633 -19.85 38.03 -5.91
N PHE A 634 -19.53 36.86 -6.47
CA PHE A 634 -19.62 35.57 -5.77
C PHE A 634 -18.72 35.57 -4.51
N LEU A 635 -17.46 36.02 -4.64
CA LEU A 635 -16.55 36.16 -3.50
C LEU A 635 -17.07 37.13 -2.44
N LYS A 636 -17.69 38.26 -2.84
CA LYS A 636 -18.32 39.21 -1.91
C LYS A 636 -19.54 38.62 -1.20
N ALA A 637 -20.36 37.82 -1.87
CA ALA A 637 -21.49 37.11 -1.26
C ALA A 637 -21.03 36.07 -0.23
N VAL A 638 -19.98 35.31 -0.57
CA VAL A 638 -19.34 34.33 0.33
C VAL A 638 -18.72 35.01 1.57
N LEU A 639 -18.00 36.12 1.38
CA LEU A 639 -17.34 36.88 2.44
C LEU A 639 -18.32 37.54 3.43
N ASN A 640 -19.51 37.90 2.98
CA ASN A 640 -20.54 38.59 3.77
C ASN A 640 -21.52 37.63 4.49
N SER A 641 -21.30 36.32 4.41
CA SER A 641 -22.12 35.34 5.15
C SER A 641 -21.89 35.45 6.67
N PHE A 642 -22.97 35.64 7.43
CA PHE A 642 -22.92 35.90 8.88
C PHE A 642 -22.84 34.64 9.75
N ASN A 643 -23.03 33.44 9.18
CA ASN A 643 -23.00 32.17 9.91
C ASN A 643 -21.63 31.45 9.78
N HIS A 644 -21.02 31.06 10.90
CA HIS A 644 -19.71 30.38 10.95
C HIS A 644 -19.72 29.03 10.18
N VAL A 645 -20.86 28.35 10.18
CA VAL A 645 -21.04 27.07 9.45
C VAL A 645 -21.11 27.32 7.93
N SER A 646 -21.95 28.26 7.49
CA SER A 646 -22.09 28.66 6.07
C SER A 646 -20.80 29.23 5.46
N SER A 647 -20.00 29.90 6.29
CA SER A 647 -18.72 30.46 5.85
C SER A 647 -17.60 29.43 5.76
N SER A 648 -17.54 28.46 6.69
CA SER A 648 -16.65 27.29 6.58
C SER A 648 -17.04 26.39 5.40
N HIS A 649 -18.34 26.25 5.16
CA HIS A 649 -18.92 25.58 4.00
C HIS A 649 -18.45 26.20 2.68
N SER A 650 -18.59 27.51 2.54
CA SER A 650 -18.19 28.24 1.33
C SER A 650 -16.67 28.18 1.12
N ALA A 651 -15.88 28.20 2.20
CA ALA A 651 -14.43 28.02 2.13
C ALA A 651 -14.03 26.61 1.66
N LEU A 652 -14.78 25.57 2.04
CA LEU A 652 -14.58 24.20 1.56
C LEU A 652 -14.93 24.08 0.07
N ILE A 653 -16.02 24.70 -0.37
CA ILE A 653 -16.40 24.76 -1.80
C ILE A 653 -15.29 25.43 -2.62
N VAL A 654 -14.78 26.57 -2.18
CA VAL A 654 -13.67 27.28 -2.86
C VAL A 654 -12.38 26.45 -2.85
N TYR A 655 -12.13 25.71 -1.75
CA TYR A 655 -10.98 24.82 -1.60
C TYR A 655 -11.02 23.64 -2.57
N VAL A 656 -12.16 22.94 -2.66
CA VAL A 656 -12.37 21.81 -3.57
C VAL A 656 -12.45 22.28 -5.02
N SER A 657 -12.97 23.49 -5.26
CA SER A 657 -13.16 24.00 -6.61
C SER A 657 -11.85 24.46 -7.24
N PHE A 658 -11.07 25.36 -6.63
CA PHE A 658 -10.22 26.23 -7.48
C PHE A 658 -8.91 26.78 -6.94
N LEU A 659 -8.60 26.71 -5.64
CA LEU A 659 -7.38 27.31 -5.08
C LEU A 659 -7.09 28.78 -5.53
N LEU A 660 -8.12 29.63 -5.68
CA LEU A 660 -7.91 31.02 -6.15
C LEU A 660 -8.55 32.12 -5.27
N SER A 661 -8.97 31.81 -4.04
CA SER A 661 -9.20 32.86 -3.03
C SER A 661 -8.59 32.46 -1.70
N LEU A 662 -7.28 32.69 -1.60
CA LEU A 662 -6.47 32.49 -0.40
C LEU A 662 -7.07 33.21 0.82
N LEU A 663 -7.68 34.38 0.61
CA LEU A 663 -8.30 35.19 1.66
C LEU A 663 -9.55 34.54 2.29
N THR A 664 -10.35 33.76 1.54
CA THR A 664 -11.56 33.09 2.06
C THR A 664 -11.21 31.88 2.93
N ILE A 665 -10.21 31.09 2.53
CA ILE A 665 -9.71 29.94 3.30
C ILE A 665 -9.08 30.43 4.61
N LEU A 666 -8.31 31.53 4.54
CA LEU A 666 -7.69 32.16 5.69
C LEU A 666 -8.71 32.69 6.70
N LYS A 667 -9.75 33.40 6.23
CA LYS A 667 -10.76 34.01 7.12
C LYS A 667 -11.74 33.01 7.73
N ARG A 668 -12.07 31.91 7.05
CA ARG A 668 -13.22 31.05 7.45
C ARG A 668 -12.98 29.53 7.40
N GLY A 669 -11.86 29.04 6.86
CA GLY A 669 -11.52 27.60 6.82
C GLY A 669 -10.94 27.05 8.13
N LYS A 670 -10.68 25.74 8.22
CA LYS A 670 -10.00 25.14 9.39
C LYS A 670 -8.53 25.61 9.52
N PRO A 671 -7.98 25.79 10.73
CA PRO A 671 -6.60 26.26 10.92
C PRO A 671 -5.55 25.24 10.43
N GLU A 672 -5.81 23.94 10.59
CA GLU A 672 -4.93 22.87 10.07
C GLU A 672 -4.84 22.94 8.54
N ALA A 673 -5.97 23.07 7.85
CA ALA A 673 -6.01 23.20 6.40
C ALA A 673 -5.21 24.43 5.91
N VAL A 674 -5.32 25.56 6.62
CA VAL A 674 -4.54 26.77 6.28
C VAL A 674 -3.04 26.49 6.35
N ILE A 675 -2.56 25.88 7.43
CA ILE A 675 -1.13 25.58 7.56
C ILE A 675 -0.67 24.65 6.43
N GLN A 676 -1.43 23.60 6.14
CA GLN A 676 -1.05 22.60 5.14
C GLN A 676 -1.00 23.17 3.73
N ILE A 677 -2.05 23.89 3.34
CA ILE A 677 -2.20 24.44 1.99
C ILE A 677 -1.16 25.52 1.73
N PHE A 678 -1.03 26.48 2.64
CA PHE A 678 -0.13 27.61 2.41
C PHE A 678 1.33 27.19 2.40
N SER A 679 1.70 26.22 3.24
CA SER A 679 3.06 25.67 3.26
C SER A 679 3.47 25.05 1.93
N GLU A 680 2.54 24.52 1.13
CA GLU A 680 2.85 23.87 -0.16
C GLU A 680 2.62 24.77 -1.38
N ILE A 681 1.64 25.67 -1.34
CA ILE A 681 1.30 26.54 -2.48
C ILE A 681 2.31 27.68 -2.63
N ILE A 682 2.70 28.33 -1.53
CA ILE A 682 3.57 29.51 -1.61
C ILE A 682 4.92 29.16 -2.26
N PRO A 683 5.63 28.09 -1.87
CA PRO A 683 6.88 27.71 -2.52
C PRO A 683 6.70 27.42 -4.02
N SER A 684 5.57 26.80 -4.38
CA SER A 684 5.25 26.50 -5.77
C SER A 684 4.98 27.76 -6.59
N PHE A 685 4.28 28.73 -6.01
CA PHE A 685 4.05 30.02 -6.62
C PHE A 685 5.36 30.81 -6.78
N VAL A 686 6.20 30.82 -5.75
CA VAL A 686 7.52 31.48 -5.79
C VAL A 686 8.40 30.90 -6.89
N TYR A 687 8.35 29.57 -7.08
CA TYR A 687 9.05 28.92 -8.17
C TYR A 687 8.54 29.36 -9.55
N MET A 688 7.22 29.41 -9.75
CA MET A 688 6.62 29.71 -11.06
C MET A 688 6.60 31.21 -11.41
N HIS A 689 6.49 32.09 -10.41
CA HIS A 689 6.16 33.50 -10.59
C HIS A 689 7.09 34.45 -9.80
N GLY A 690 8.14 33.95 -9.16
CA GLY A 690 9.08 34.79 -8.41
C GLY A 690 8.43 35.47 -7.19
N ASP A 691 8.75 36.75 -6.96
CA ASP A 691 8.21 37.53 -5.83
C ASP A 691 6.91 38.29 -6.16
N ASP A 692 6.27 38.02 -7.30
CA ASP A 692 5.04 38.72 -7.73
C ASP A 692 3.92 38.61 -6.69
N PHE A 693 3.75 37.44 -6.06
CA PHE A 693 2.81 37.24 -4.96
C PHE A 693 3.08 38.19 -3.81
N PHE A 694 4.35 38.39 -3.48
CA PHE A 694 4.78 39.24 -2.37
C PHE A 694 4.68 40.73 -2.67
N ASN A 695 4.52 41.09 -3.94
CA ASN A 695 4.42 42.46 -4.39
C ASN A 695 2.99 43.01 -4.42
N ASP A 696 1.97 42.15 -4.43
CA ASP A 696 0.55 42.54 -4.46
C ASP A 696 0.14 43.49 -3.30
N GLU A 697 -0.61 44.54 -3.62
CA GLU A 697 -1.07 45.55 -2.65
C GLU A 697 -2.10 45.02 -1.64
N SER A 698 -2.82 43.94 -1.99
CA SER A 698 -3.79 43.26 -1.12
C SER A 698 -3.12 42.33 -0.10
N LEU A 699 -1.86 41.99 -0.33
CA LEU A 699 -1.11 41.02 0.46
C LEU A 699 -0.80 41.47 1.90
N PRO A 700 -0.43 42.74 2.18
CA PRO A 700 -0.28 43.21 3.56
C PRO A 700 -1.57 43.08 4.36
N ASP A 701 -2.74 43.23 3.74
CA ASP A 701 -4.03 43.02 4.40
C ASP A 701 -4.33 41.53 4.58
N PHE A 702 -3.96 40.71 3.60
CA PHE A 702 -3.98 39.25 3.73
C PHE A 702 -3.13 38.76 4.92
N PHE A 703 -1.88 39.21 5.05
CA PHE A 703 -1.01 38.85 6.17
C PHE A 703 -1.46 39.43 7.51
N LYS A 704 -1.99 40.65 7.51
CA LYS A 704 -2.66 41.22 8.69
C LYS A 704 -3.77 40.29 9.18
N HIS A 705 -4.55 39.71 8.26
CA HIS A 705 -5.57 38.74 8.64
C HIS A 705 -4.99 37.39 9.11
N LEU A 706 -3.86 36.96 8.57
CA LEU A 706 -3.17 35.72 8.94
C LEU A 706 -2.65 35.79 10.38
N VAL A 707 -2.16 36.96 10.77
CA VAL A 707 -1.65 37.24 12.12
C VAL A 707 -2.77 37.52 13.13
N HIS A 708 -3.85 38.21 12.74
CA HIS A 708 -4.83 38.75 13.69
C HIS A 708 -6.23 38.09 13.68
N PHE A 709 -6.71 37.53 12.57
CA PHE A 709 -8.14 37.19 12.42
C PHE A 709 -8.49 35.75 12.82
N LYS A 710 -7.55 34.81 12.62
CA LYS A 710 -7.50 33.57 13.38
C LYS A 710 -6.51 33.85 14.47
N SER A 711 -6.98 34.31 15.63
CA SER A 711 -6.14 34.63 16.77
C SER A 711 -5.03 33.58 16.84
N ASP A 712 -3.78 34.00 16.63
CA ASP A 712 -2.59 33.15 16.57
C ASP A 712 -2.59 31.89 17.48
N PRO A 713 -3.22 31.88 18.69
CA PRO A 713 -3.51 30.63 19.41
C PRO A 713 -4.15 29.49 18.60
N MET A 714 -5.03 29.73 17.61
CA MET A 714 -5.65 28.65 16.84
C MET A 714 -4.70 28.00 15.85
N LEU A 715 -3.90 28.81 15.12
CA LEU A 715 -2.87 28.30 14.22
C LEU A 715 -1.73 27.64 15.03
N THR A 716 -1.37 28.24 16.16
CA THR A 716 -0.40 27.66 17.11
C THR A 716 -0.89 26.34 17.71
N LYS A 717 -2.19 26.20 17.99
CA LYS A 717 -2.78 24.92 18.43
C LYS A 717 -2.77 23.89 17.31
N ALA A 718 -3.03 24.29 16.06
CA ALA A 718 -2.96 23.41 14.90
C ALA A 718 -1.54 22.90 14.65
N SER A 719 -0.52 23.79 14.67
CA SER A 719 0.89 23.40 14.55
C SER A 719 1.31 22.48 15.71
N GLN A 720 0.88 22.75 16.94
CA GLN A 720 1.16 21.89 18.08
C GLN A 720 0.49 20.50 17.96
N SER A 721 -0.74 20.43 17.47
CA SER A 721 -1.42 19.15 17.22
C SER A 721 -0.66 18.32 16.18
N PHE A 722 -0.19 18.97 15.12
CA PHE A 722 0.66 18.34 14.10
C PHE A 722 1.97 17.82 14.69
N LEU A 723 2.72 18.65 15.42
CA LEU A 723 3.99 18.26 16.03
C LEU A 723 3.85 17.14 17.08
N LYS A 724 2.73 17.11 17.82
CA LYS A 724 2.39 16.00 18.72
C LYS A 724 2.18 14.69 17.96
N HIS A 725 1.53 14.74 16.80
CA HIS A 725 1.35 13.56 15.95
C HIS A 725 2.70 13.00 15.48
N HIS A 726 3.64 13.87 15.13
CA HIS A 726 5.02 13.50 14.74
C HIS A 726 5.98 13.28 15.92
N LYS A 727 5.47 13.18 17.16
CA LYS A 727 6.25 12.89 18.40
C LYS A 727 7.43 13.85 18.65
N VAL A 728 7.34 15.10 18.20
CA VAL A 728 8.39 16.10 18.40
C VAL A 728 8.30 16.69 19.81
N LYS A 729 9.41 16.71 20.55
CA LYS A 729 9.50 17.23 21.93
C LYS A 729 9.85 18.72 22.04
N GLN A 730 10.04 19.40 20.90
CA GLN A 730 10.53 20.78 20.81
C GLN A 730 9.53 21.87 21.30
N PRO A 731 10.01 23.10 21.59
CA PRO A 731 9.18 24.19 22.09
C PRO A 731 8.05 24.60 21.15
N THR A 732 7.03 25.24 21.71
CA THR A 732 5.84 25.74 21.01
C THR A 732 6.20 26.69 19.87
N MET A 733 6.00 26.27 18.62
CA MET A 733 6.18 27.12 17.44
C MET A 733 4.85 27.75 17.02
N THR A 734 4.89 29.04 16.68
CA THR A 734 3.71 29.74 16.15
C THR A 734 3.28 29.09 14.82
N GLY A 735 1.98 29.09 14.53
CA GLY A 735 1.50 28.47 13.30
C GLY A 735 2.04 29.18 12.05
N VAL A 736 2.25 30.50 12.12
CA VAL A 736 2.90 31.26 11.03
C VAL A 736 4.37 30.91 10.89
N GLY A 737 5.05 30.75 12.02
CA GLY A 737 6.44 30.30 12.01
C GLY A 737 6.60 28.90 11.40
N PHE A 738 5.69 27.98 11.69
CA PHE A 738 5.69 26.65 11.08
C PHE A 738 5.50 26.70 9.56
N MET A 739 4.64 27.59 9.04
CA MET A 739 4.51 27.82 7.59
C MET A 739 5.79 28.40 7.00
N MET A 740 6.38 29.43 7.62
CA MET A 740 7.62 30.06 7.14
C MET A 740 8.80 29.08 7.09
N GLY A 741 8.97 28.26 8.13
CA GLY A 741 10.00 27.22 8.13
C GLY A 741 9.75 26.15 7.07
N SER A 742 8.49 25.78 6.82
CA SER A 742 8.12 24.87 5.72
C SER A 742 8.43 25.46 4.35
N HIS A 743 8.20 26.77 4.16
CA HIS A 743 8.61 27.45 2.93
C HIS A 743 10.13 27.43 2.75
N MET A 744 10.89 27.81 3.79
CA MET A 744 12.35 27.82 3.71
C MET A 744 12.91 26.42 3.43
N TRP A 745 12.31 25.38 4.02
CA TRP A 745 12.73 24.00 3.81
C TRP A 745 12.47 23.53 2.37
N GLN A 746 11.27 23.77 1.82
CA GLN A 746 10.94 23.38 0.44
C GLN A 746 11.77 24.17 -0.57
N VAL A 747 11.99 25.45 -0.32
CA VAL A 747 12.77 26.32 -1.20
C VAL A 747 14.27 26.02 -1.12
N HIS A 748 14.78 25.63 0.05
CA HIS A 748 16.14 25.09 0.20
C HIS A 748 16.34 23.81 -0.61
N LEU A 749 15.31 22.95 -0.66
CA LEU A 749 15.33 21.76 -1.51
C LEU A 749 15.37 22.15 -3.00
N ILE A 750 14.58 23.14 -3.44
CA ILE A 750 14.62 23.67 -4.82
C ILE A 750 16.03 24.17 -5.19
N ASP A 751 16.66 24.96 -4.33
CA ASP A 751 18.03 25.46 -4.55
C ASP A 751 19.05 24.31 -4.64
N SER A 752 18.87 23.25 -3.85
CA SER A 752 19.76 22.09 -3.86
C SER A 752 19.71 21.29 -5.17
N VAL A 753 18.59 21.32 -5.89
CA VAL A 753 18.38 20.57 -7.14
C VAL A 753 18.62 21.44 -8.39
N SER A 754 18.47 22.76 -8.29
CA SER A 754 18.49 23.66 -9.46
C SER A 754 19.89 24.14 -9.88
N HIS A 755 20.93 23.91 -9.06
CA HIS A 755 22.33 24.30 -9.36
C HIS A 755 22.50 25.78 -9.81
N LEU A 756 21.71 26.71 -9.25
CA LEU A 756 21.71 28.13 -9.64
C LEU A 756 22.77 28.98 -8.92
N LEU A 757 23.53 28.39 -8.00
CA LEU A 757 24.60 29.03 -7.24
C LEU A 757 25.95 28.48 -7.67
N ASP A 758 26.91 29.37 -7.87
CA ASP A 758 28.31 29.03 -8.15
C ASP A 758 28.99 28.44 -6.90
N GLU A 759 30.14 27.79 -7.06
CA GLU A 759 30.96 27.21 -5.95
C GLU A 759 31.34 28.25 -4.87
N SER A 760 31.28 29.54 -5.20
CA SER A 760 31.52 30.66 -4.27
C SER A 760 30.26 31.14 -3.53
N GLY A 761 29.11 30.48 -3.71
CA GLY A 761 27.82 30.85 -3.11
C GLY A 761 27.15 32.07 -3.74
N LYS A 762 27.62 32.50 -4.92
CA LYS A 762 27.09 33.65 -5.67
C LYS A 762 26.16 33.16 -6.77
N GLY A 763 25.02 33.81 -6.98
CA GLY A 763 24.03 33.42 -7.98
C GLY A 763 22.61 33.71 -7.53
N PHE A 764 21.63 33.13 -8.22
CA PHE A 764 20.23 33.22 -7.81
C PHE A 764 19.91 32.11 -6.81
N SER A 765 19.23 32.47 -5.73
CA SER A 765 18.76 31.54 -4.71
C SER A 765 17.29 31.82 -4.44
N TYR A 766 16.47 30.78 -4.56
CA TYR A 766 15.08 30.87 -4.14
C TYR A 766 14.99 31.07 -2.62
N VAL A 767 15.93 30.54 -1.82
CA VAL A 767 15.96 30.79 -0.36
C VAL A 767 16.10 32.28 -0.09
N ASP A 768 17.03 32.94 -0.78
CA ASP A 768 17.23 34.39 -0.67
C ASP A 768 15.98 35.15 -1.14
N LEU A 769 15.36 34.73 -2.26
CA LEU A 769 14.13 35.34 -2.78
C LEU A 769 12.97 35.24 -1.77
N ALA A 770 12.74 34.06 -1.22
CA ALA A 770 11.64 33.81 -0.30
C ALA A 770 11.86 34.53 1.04
N MET A 771 13.08 34.51 1.56
CA MET A 771 13.45 35.23 2.78
C MET A 771 13.32 36.76 2.62
N HIS A 772 13.82 37.29 1.51
CA HIS A 772 13.66 38.70 1.15
C HIS A 772 12.19 39.08 1.05
N SER A 773 11.39 38.24 0.40
CA SER A 773 9.95 38.44 0.23
C SER A 773 9.20 38.50 1.56
N TRP A 774 9.51 37.59 2.49
CA TRP A 774 8.93 37.60 3.83
C TRP A 774 9.33 38.84 4.64
N LEU A 775 10.61 39.23 4.64
CA LEU A 775 11.07 40.43 5.33
C LEU A 775 10.44 41.70 4.75
N LYS A 776 10.45 41.86 3.43
CA LYS A 776 9.82 42.98 2.72
C LYS A 776 8.34 43.09 3.08
N THR A 777 7.64 41.96 3.18
CA THR A 777 6.24 41.90 3.56
C THR A 777 6.00 42.39 4.99
N VAL A 778 6.84 41.98 5.94
CA VAL A 778 6.77 42.45 7.33
C VAL A 778 7.07 43.96 7.40
N PHE A 779 8.12 44.42 6.73
CA PHE A 779 8.56 45.81 6.75
C PHE A 779 7.59 46.80 6.08
N ARG A 780 6.73 46.33 5.17
CA ARG A 780 5.61 47.12 4.62
C ARG A 780 4.62 47.59 5.70
N LYS A 781 4.53 46.92 6.85
CA LYS A 781 3.69 47.37 7.97
C LYS A 781 4.44 48.42 8.81
N PRO A 782 3.96 49.67 8.93
CA PRO A 782 4.72 50.74 9.58
C PRO A 782 4.95 50.53 11.09
N ASP A 783 4.14 49.68 11.73
CA ASP A 783 4.13 49.41 13.16
C ASP A 783 4.63 48.01 13.54
N TRP A 784 5.25 47.27 12.61
CA TRP A 784 5.66 45.87 12.82
C TRP A 784 6.53 45.65 14.07
N MET A 785 7.45 46.58 14.37
CA MET A 785 8.37 46.49 15.52
C MET A 785 7.66 46.57 16.88
N TRP A 786 6.44 47.11 16.91
CA TRP A 786 5.63 47.26 18.13
C TRP A 786 4.70 46.08 18.36
N GLN A 787 4.70 45.12 17.44
CA GLN A 787 3.83 43.97 17.47
C GLN A 787 4.65 42.70 17.61
N ASN A 788 4.58 42.08 18.79
CA ASN A 788 5.34 40.88 19.15
C ASN A 788 5.21 39.76 18.09
N ALA A 789 4.03 39.58 17.49
CA ALA A 789 3.82 38.58 16.44
C ALA A 789 4.70 38.79 15.19
N TYR A 790 4.91 40.04 14.75
CA TYR A 790 5.77 40.33 13.60
C TYR A 790 7.25 40.26 13.96
N VAL A 791 7.63 40.71 15.16
CA VAL A 791 9.01 40.57 15.66
C VAL A 791 9.41 39.10 15.80
N SER A 792 8.49 38.24 16.27
CA SER A 792 8.70 36.79 16.33
C SER A 792 8.89 36.16 14.95
N MET A 793 8.23 36.66 13.91
CA MET A 793 8.49 36.21 12.52
C MET A 793 9.89 36.60 12.05
N VAL A 794 10.31 37.84 12.33
CA VAL A 794 11.66 38.31 11.98
C VAL A 794 12.71 37.53 12.75
N ASP A 795 12.50 37.23 14.03
CA ASP A 795 13.37 36.37 14.84
C ASP A 795 13.53 34.97 14.22
N MET A 796 12.42 34.37 13.78
CA MET A 796 12.47 33.09 13.08
C MET A 796 13.24 33.16 11.76
N LEU A 797 13.05 34.22 10.96
CA LEU A 797 13.81 34.42 9.73
C LEU A 797 15.30 34.60 10.03
N CYS A 798 15.65 35.30 11.10
CA CYS A 798 17.03 35.45 11.55
C CYS A 798 17.64 34.10 11.98
N LYS A 799 16.87 33.26 12.68
CA LYS A 799 17.27 31.88 13.01
C LYS A 799 17.49 31.04 11.76
N LEU A 800 16.53 31.02 10.84
CA LEU A 800 16.62 30.25 9.59
C LEU A 800 17.77 30.75 8.70
N ALA A 801 17.99 32.06 8.64
CA ALA A 801 19.15 32.64 7.96
C ALA A 801 20.47 32.21 8.60
N PHE A 802 20.50 32.01 9.93
CA PHE A 802 21.67 31.45 10.60
C PHE A 802 21.94 30.02 10.21
N VAL A 803 20.92 29.18 10.31
CA VAL A 803 21.06 27.76 9.97
C VAL A 803 21.42 27.57 8.49
N LEU A 804 20.89 28.40 7.59
CA LEU A 804 21.11 28.31 6.14
C LEU A 804 22.26 29.19 5.62
N ASN A 805 23.06 29.79 6.50
CA ASN A 805 24.19 30.67 6.15
C ASN A 805 23.83 31.88 5.24
N ARG A 806 22.63 32.47 5.41
CA ARG A 806 22.11 33.62 4.63
C ARG A 806 22.10 34.96 5.39
N HIS A 807 23.02 35.14 6.33
CA HIS A 807 23.14 36.37 7.12
C HIS A 807 23.33 37.69 6.36
N PRO A 808 24.09 37.75 5.26
CA PRO A 808 24.32 39.01 4.56
C PRO A 808 23.02 39.66 4.08
N LEU A 809 22.04 38.85 3.66
CA LEU A 809 20.72 39.33 3.26
C LEU A 809 19.98 39.99 4.43
N ILE A 810 19.93 39.34 5.59
CA ILE A 810 19.28 39.87 6.79
C ILE A 810 19.93 41.20 7.21
N HIS A 811 21.26 41.25 7.29
CA HIS A 811 21.99 42.47 7.64
C HIS A 811 21.68 43.62 6.67
N HIS A 812 21.68 43.33 5.36
CA HIS A 812 21.38 44.34 4.34
C HIS A 812 19.97 44.90 4.51
N MET A 813 18.96 44.03 4.64
CA MET A 813 17.56 44.47 4.77
C MET A 813 17.30 45.21 6.09
N LEU A 814 17.88 44.77 7.22
CA LEU A 814 17.75 45.48 8.50
C LEU A 814 18.45 46.85 8.46
N LEU A 815 19.59 46.97 7.78
CA LEU A 815 20.28 48.25 7.61
C LEU A 815 19.46 49.22 6.76
N GLU A 816 18.81 48.75 5.68
CA GLU A 816 17.90 49.57 4.88
C GLU A 816 16.70 50.05 5.69
N GLU A 817 16.09 49.18 6.49
CA GLU A 817 15.00 49.57 7.38
C GLU A 817 15.43 50.58 8.45
N HIS A 818 16.62 50.40 9.03
CA HIS A 818 17.18 51.36 9.97
C HIS A 818 17.31 52.75 9.33
N LYS A 819 17.90 52.82 8.13
CA LYS A 819 18.03 54.08 7.35
C LYS A 819 16.68 54.68 6.97
N ARG A 820 15.70 53.84 6.59
CA ARG A 820 14.32 54.27 6.30
C ARG A 820 13.67 54.94 7.51
N MET A 821 13.89 54.39 8.71
CA MET A 821 13.38 54.97 9.96
C MET A 821 14.06 56.30 10.33
N GLU A 822 15.38 56.42 10.09
CA GLU A 822 16.11 57.67 10.31
C GLU A 822 15.65 58.79 9.35
N THR A 823 15.41 58.47 8.07
CA THR A 823 14.95 59.44 7.07
C THR A 823 13.52 59.93 7.31
N LEU A 824 12.60 59.05 7.73
CA LEU A 824 11.24 59.42 8.14
C LEU A 824 11.21 60.38 9.33
N LYS A 825 12.21 60.32 10.21
CA LYS A 825 12.38 61.25 11.35
C LYS A 825 12.86 62.64 10.90
N LEU A 826 13.72 62.73 9.88
CA LEU A 826 14.20 64.01 9.34
C LEU A 826 13.10 64.80 8.60
N GLN A 827 12.25 64.13 7.81
CA GLN A 827 11.16 64.79 7.07
C GLN A 827 10.09 65.38 8.00
N ASN A 828 9.77 64.72 9.12
CA ASN A 828 8.77 65.20 10.07
C ASN A 828 9.20 66.44 10.88
N ASN A 829 10.50 66.76 10.92
CA ASN A 829 11.00 67.98 11.54
C ASN A 829 10.89 69.23 10.63
N THR A 830 10.53 69.06 9.34
CA THR A 830 10.57 70.15 8.34
C THR A 830 9.24 70.45 7.64
N SER A 831 8.15 69.69 7.84
CA SER A 831 6.87 69.96 7.16
C SER A 831 5.63 69.76 8.04
N GLY A 832 4.77 70.80 8.10
CA GLY A 832 3.56 70.83 8.91
C GLY A 832 2.35 70.12 8.27
N SER A 833 1.73 69.20 9.02
CA SER A 833 0.32 68.79 8.87
C SER A 833 -0.21 68.20 10.19
N PRO A 834 -1.15 68.86 10.89
CA PRO A 834 -1.51 68.54 12.28
C PRO A 834 -2.28 67.22 12.49
N ARG A 835 -2.66 66.50 11.42
CA ARG A 835 -3.35 65.19 11.52
C ARG A 835 -2.38 64.00 11.44
N LEU A 836 -1.37 64.05 10.56
CA LEU A 836 -0.33 63.02 10.49
C LEU A 836 0.60 63.11 11.73
N THR A 837 0.88 64.34 12.19
CA THR A 837 1.64 64.57 13.43
C THR A 837 0.93 64.03 14.67
N ARG A 838 -0.40 63.85 14.66
CA ARG A 838 -1.17 63.30 15.81
C ARG A 838 -1.15 61.77 15.84
N PHE A 839 -1.20 61.11 14.69
CA PHE A 839 -1.09 59.65 14.60
C PHE A 839 0.34 59.19 14.89
N ILE A 840 1.33 59.94 14.39
CA ILE A 840 2.75 59.75 14.71
C ILE A 840 3.04 60.17 16.15
N LYS A 841 2.45 61.26 16.70
CA LYS A 841 2.53 61.54 18.15
C LYS A 841 1.95 60.41 18.98
N ASN A 842 0.84 59.81 18.54
CA ASN A 842 0.19 58.74 19.29
C ASN A 842 0.92 57.39 19.17
N MET A 843 1.65 57.13 18.07
CA MET A 843 2.59 56.01 17.97
C MET A 843 3.96 56.29 18.61
N MET A 844 4.37 57.56 18.73
CA MET A 844 5.59 58.04 19.39
C MET A 844 5.33 58.58 20.80
N LEU A 845 4.21 58.21 21.45
CA LEU A 845 3.79 58.78 22.74
C LEU A 845 4.66 58.32 23.93
N VAL A 846 5.80 57.67 23.66
CA VAL A 846 6.66 57.06 24.69
C VAL A 846 8.12 57.51 24.60
N THR A 847 8.57 58.23 23.55
CA THR A 847 9.97 58.66 23.45
C THR A 847 10.14 60.13 23.08
N ASP A 848 10.34 60.97 24.09
CA ASP A 848 11.17 62.19 23.98
C ASP A 848 12.68 61.84 23.75
N SER A 849 13.01 60.57 23.44
CA SER A 849 14.37 60.11 23.18
C SER A 849 14.76 60.38 21.71
N PRO A 850 15.91 61.03 21.46
CA PRO A 850 16.23 61.48 20.11
C PRO A 850 17.02 60.44 19.27
N PHE A 851 17.17 59.20 19.72
CA PHE A 851 17.80 58.06 19.00
C PHE A 851 16.79 57.09 18.38
N VAL A 852 17.10 56.46 17.24
CA VAL A 852 16.27 55.44 16.57
C VAL A 852 16.94 54.08 16.72
N SER A 853 16.22 53.09 17.26
CA SER A 853 16.68 51.71 17.45
C SER A 853 15.59 50.78 16.93
N LEU A 854 15.97 49.69 16.25
CA LEU A 854 15.02 48.66 15.78
C LEU A 854 14.60 47.73 16.92
N LEU A 855 15.41 47.63 17.97
CA LEU A 855 15.06 46.93 19.21
C LEU A 855 14.31 47.90 20.11
N ILE A 856 13.02 47.65 20.28
CA ILE A 856 12.10 48.60 20.90
C ILE A 856 11.57 48.08 22.24
N GLY A 857 11.45 46.76 22.44
CA GLY A 857 11.03 46.11 23.68
C GLY A 857 9.67 46.56 24.25
N GLU A 858 8.87 45.64 24.78
CA GLU A 858 7.92 46.05 25.82
C GLU A 858 8.74 46.66 26.97
N TRP A 859 8.33 47.82 27.49
CA TRP A 859 9.06 48.66 28.46
C TRP A 859 10.06 49.69 27.90
N SER A 860 9.83 50.19 26.69
CA SER A 860 10.19 51.59 26.40
C SER A 860 9.48 52.52 27.42
N MET A 861 10.28 53.09 28.33
CA MET A 861 10.07 54.38 29.01
C MET A 861 8.98 54.54 30.10
N LEU A 862 8.84 53.61 31.04
CA LEU A 862 8.18 53.91 32.34
C LEU A 862 8.96 53.32 33.53
N ASN A 863 10.18 53.81 33.76
CA ASN A 863 10.74 54.08 35.10
C ASN A 863 12.22 54.50 35.01
N LEU A 864 12.48 55.78 34.72
CA LEU A 864 13.83 56.36 34.80
C LEU A 864 14.38 56.51 36.24
N LYS A 865 13.70 55.94 37.25
CA LYS A 865 14.04 56.12 38.67
C LYS A 865 14.11 54.83 39.50
N ALA A 866 14.04 53.65 38.91
CA ALA A 866 14.17 52.40 39.66
C ALA A 866 15.50 51.71 39.34
N ASN A 867 16.25 51.36 40.39
CA ASN A 867 17.56 50.71 40.38
C ASN A 867 17.49 49.23 39.93
N THR A 868 16.62 48.91 38.96
CA THR A 868 16.25 47.55 38.57
C THR A 868 16.77 47.25 37.16
N PHE A 869 17.94 46.62 37.10
CA PHE A 869 18.72 46.40 35.88
C PHE A 869 18.10 45.42 34.87
N ASN A 870 17.13 44.60 35.27
CA ASN A 870 16.41 43.67 34.37
C ASN A 870 15.37 44.38 33.48
N LYS A 871 15.37 45.72 33.45
CA LYS A 871 14.46 46.56 32.65
C LYS A 871 15.24 47.68 31.98
N ALA A 872 16.35 47.35 31.33
CA ALA A 872 17.10 48.30 30.50
C ALA A 872 16.36 48.53 29.17
N PRO A 873 16.30 49.78 28.68
CA PRO A 873 15.50 50.11 27.51
C PRO A 873 16.12 49.50 26.24
N GLY A 874 15.29 48.84 25.42
CA GLY A 874 15.70 48.22 24.16
C GLY A 874 16.43 46.87 24.30
N VAL A 875 16.21 46.13 25.38
CA VAL A 875 16.68 44.74 25.53
C VAL A 875 15.54 43.78 25.22
N GLU A 876 15.74 42.89 24.25
CA GLU A 876 14.76 41.88 23.87
C GLU A 876 14.95 40.60 24.70
N PRO A 877 13.96 40.18 25.52
CA PRO A 877 14.12 39.06 26.45
C PRO A 877 13.86 37.68 25.84
N CYS A 878 13.29 37.62 24.63
CA CYS A 878 12.88 36.36 24.01
C CYS A 878 13.39 36.21 22.57
N MET A 879 13.48 37.32 21.81
CA MET A 879 13.78 37.33 20.37
C MET A 879 15.29 37.52 20.13
N HIS A 880 16.06 36.54 20.59
CA HIS A 880 17.53 36.62 20.64
C HIS A 880 18.22 36.54 19.28
N TRP A 881 17.61 35.90 18.27
CA TRP A 881 18.17 35.83 16.92
C TRP A 881 18.01 37.17 16.21
N PHE A 882 16.84 37.79 16.33
CA PHE A 882 16.59 39.14 15.83
C PHE A 882 17.50 40.16 16.53
N ALA A 883 17.58 40.10 17.87
CA ALA A 883 18.41 41.01 18.64
C ALA A 883 19.89 40.95 18.25
N PHE A 884 20.41 39.75 18.00
CA PHE A 884 21.80 39.56 17.58
C PHE A 884 22.08 40.27 16.24
N GLN A 885 21.21 40.07 15.25
CA GLN A 885 21.36 40.65 13.91
C GLN A 885 21.24 42.18 13.95
N VAL A 886 20.29 42.73 14.72
CA VAL A 886 20.16 44.18 14.87
C VAL A 886 21.35 44.79 15.60
N LEU A 887 21.85 44.16 16.67
CA LEU A 887 23.00 44.69 17.41
C LEU A 887 24.27 44.69 16.57
N ILE A 888 24.45 43.74 15.64
CA ILE A 888 25.55 43.79 14.66
C ILE A 888 25.41 45.04 13.78
N VAL A 889 24.25 45.24 13.17
CA VAL A 889 23.98 46.41 12.31
C VAL A 889 24.19 47.71 13.07
N GLU A 890 23.68 47.81 14.30
CA GLU A 890 23.87 48.99 15.14
C GLU A 890 25.34 49.21 15.52
N THR A 891 26.09 48.14 15.82
CA THR A 891 27.53 48.20 16.11
C THR A 891 28.32 48.72 14.92
N MET A 892 27.98 48.29 13.70
CA MET A 892 28.58 48.79 12.47
C MET A 892 28.26 50.27 12.26
N THR A 893 27.00 50.69 12.42
CA THR A 893 26.61 52.11 12.28
C THR A 893 27.24 53.00 13.37
N GLU A 894 27.52 52.45 14.55
CA GLU A 894 28.12 53.18 15.67
C GLU A 894 29.63 53.45 15.50
N SER A 895 30.30 52.80 14.54
CA SER A 895 31.73 53.00 14.25
C SER A 895 32.14 54.48 14.17
N VAL A 896 31.36 55.31 13.49
CA VAL A 896 31.58 56.76 13.37
C VAL A 896 31.67 57.45 14.73
N PHE A 897 30.81 57.09 15.68
CA PHE A 897 30.83 57.65 17.03
C PHE A 897 32.04 57.17 17.84
N ARG A 898 32.47 55.92 17.65
CA ARG A 898 33.69 55.39 18.28
C ARG A 898 34.94 56.10 17.75
N ASP A 899 34.99 56.39 16.46
CA ASP A 899 36.08 57.15 15.84
C ASP A 899 36.13 58.60 16.36
N GLU A 900 35.00 59.29 16.47
CA GLU A 900 34.94 60.65 17.05
C GLU A 900 35.42 60.68 18.50
N ILE A 901 35.01 59.71 19.32
CA ILE A 901 35.49 59.53 20.70
C ILE A 901 37.01 59.34 20.73
N THR A 902 37.53 58.50 19.83
CA THR A 902 38.96 58.20 19.69
C THR A 902 39.77 59.44 19.33
N GLN A 903 39.31 60.23 18.35
CA GLN A 903 40.00 61.45 17.92
C GLN A 903 40.09 62.49 19.05
N VAL A 904 39.01 62.68 19.80
CA VAL A 904 39.00 63.64 20.91
C VAL A 904 39.87 63.16 22.08
N LEU A 905 39.89 61.86 22.37
CA LEU A 905 40.81 61.27 23.33
C LEU A 905 42.26 61.50 22.95
N ILE A 906 42.64 61.26 21.69
CA ILE A 906 44.00 61.50 21.19
C ILE A 906 44.38 62.98 21.40
N SER A 907 43.49 63.91 21.01
CA SER A 907 43.73 65.36 21.14
C SER A 907 43.80 65.90 22.58
N SER A 908 43.27 65.18 23.57
CA SER A 908 43.21 65.60 24.97
C SER A 908 44.22 64.89 25.89
N SER A 909 45.00 63.95 25.34
CA SER A 909 45.78 62.95 26.11
C SER A 909 47.28 63.24 26.29
N GLU A 910 47.78 64.43 25.97
CA GLU A 910 49.22 64.70 26.10
C GLU A 910 49.74 64.64 27.57
N ASP A 911 48.89 64.70 28.62
CA ASP A 911 49.38 64.85 30.02
C ASP A 911 48.66 64.11 31.17
N LYS A 912 47.73 63.16 30.95
CA LYS A 912 46.98 62.51 32.07
C LYS A 912 47.14 60.98 32.15
N LYS A 913 47.56 60.48 33.32
CA LYS A 913 47.67 59.04 33.67
C LYS A 913 46.33 58.36 34.01
N THR A 914 45.24 59.10 34.15
CA THR A 914 43.94 58.60 34.61
C THR A 914 42.93 58.51 33.46
N VAL A 915 42.14 57.43 33.44
CA VAL A 915 41.05 57.24 32.45
C VAL A 915 40.03 58.38 32.60
N PRO A 916 39.75 59.14 31.52
CA PRO A 916 38.77 60.23 31.57
C PRO A 916 37.34 59.71 31.75
N ASP A 917 36.46 60.56 32.26
CA ASP A 917 35.05 60.20 32.47
C ASP A 917 34.28 60.27 31.15
N ILE A 918 33.70 59.15 30.71
CA ILE A 918 32.90 59.05 29.48
C ILE A 918 31.79 60.10 29.43
N LEU A 919 31.18 60.46 30.56
CA LEU A 919 30.11 61.48 30.60
C LEU A 919 30.63 62.88 30.22
N THR A 920 31.89 63.18 30.55
CA THR A 920 32.51 64.47 30.18
C THR A 920 32.88 64.50 28.71
N LEU A 921 33.44 63.39 28.21
CA LEU A 921 33.80 63.25 26.80
C LEU A 921 32.55 63.31 25.91
N TYR A 922 31.51 62.54 26.25
CA TYR A 922 30.23 62.50 25.53
C TYR A 922 29.56 63.87 25.44
N LYS A 923 29.61 64.69 26.50
CA LYS A 923 29.08 66.07 26.48
C LYS A 923 29.89 67.00 25.58
N GLN A 924 31.18 66.78 25.44
CA GLN A 924 32.09 67.58 24.61
C GLN A 924 32.01 67.21 23.12
N THR A 925 31.79 65.93 22.80
CA THR A 925 31.87 65.41 21.42
C THR A 925 30.51 65.15 20.78
N LEU A 926 29.56 64.60 21.53
CA LEU A 926 28.36 63.94 20.99
C LEU A 926 27.05 64.61 21.43
N SER A 927 27.10 65.83 22.00
CA SER A 927 25.89 66.53 22.48
C SER A 927 24.88 66.82 21.35
N ASN A 928 25.34 66.91 20.11
CA ASN A 928 24.50 67.05 18.91
C ASN A 928 24.01 65.70 18.32
N ALA A 929 24.64 64.58 18.68
CA ALA A 929 24.40 63.25 18.09
C ALA A 929 23.14 62.55 18.61
N LYS A 930 22.48 63.08 19.64
CA LYS A 930 21.16 62.63 20.10
C LYS A 930 21.06 61.14 20.52
N LYS A 931 22.18 60.40 20.66
CA LYS A 931 22.23 58.98 21.08
C LYS A 931 22.56 58.83 22.57
N PRO A 932 21.62 58.42 23.44
CA PRO A 932 21.91 58.24 24.87
C PRO A 932 23.09 57.30 25.14
N ILE A 933 23.90 57.60 26.15
CA ILE A 933 25.10 56.81 26.52
C ILE A 933 24.72 55.35 26.81
N GLU A 934 23.54 55.12 27.37
CA GLU A 934 23.02 53.80 27.71
C GLU A 934 22.72 52.92 26.48
N TYR A 935 22.56 53.52 25.30
CA TYR A 935 22.25 52.85 24.04
C TYR A 935 23.50 52.51 23.21
N PHE A 936 24.70 52.76 23.73
CA PHE A 936 25.92 52.32 23.05
C PHE A 936 25.99 50.79 22.97
N SER A 937 26.41 50.27 21.82
CA SER A 937 26.40 48.83 21.53
C SER A 937 27.12 48.01 22.60
N ILE A 938 28.22 48.51 23.16
CA ILE A 938 28.98 47.83 24.22
C ILE A 938 28.13 47.55 25.48
N TYR A 939 27.22 48.45 25.87
CA TYR A 939 26.29 48.20 26.98
C TYR A 939 25.15 47.30 26.56
N ARG A 940 24.64 47.43 25.33
CA ARG A 940 23.53 46.62 24.83
C ARG A 940 23.92 45.15 24.66
N TRP A 941 25.12 44.86 24.17
CA TRP A 941 25.67 43.51 24.11
C TRP A 941 25.74 42.89 25.50
N LEU A 942 26.31 43.61 26.50
CA LEU A 942 26.35 43.14 27.88
C LEU A 942 24.95 42.88 28.44
N GLN A 943 24.01 43.79 28.23
CA GLN A 943 22.65 43.64 28.74
C GLN A 943 21.92 42.44 28.12
N HIS A 944 22.08 42.17 26.83
CA HIS A 944 21.50 40.98 26.20
C HIS A 944 22.19 39.70 26.68
N ILE A 945 23.51 39.69 26.87
CA ILE A 945 24.23 38.54 27.45
C ILE A 945 23.61 38.10 28.78
N LEU A 946 23.24 39.06 29.64
CA LEU A 946 22.65 38.77 30.95
C LEU A 946 21.24 38.16 30.87
N VAL A 947 20.56 38.23 29.72
CA VAL A 947 19.18 37.76 29.53
C VAL A 947 19.11 36.52 28.63
N VAL A 948 20.08 36.35 27.71
CA VAL A 948 20.18 35.17 26.85
C VAL A 948 20.24 33.89 27.71
N PRO A 949 19.47 32.83 27.38
CA PRO A 949 19.54 31.55 28.06
C PRO A 949 20.94 30.91 27.99
N MET A 950 21.36 30.22 29.04
CA MET A 950 22.72 29.65 29.14
C MET A 950 23.02 28.57 28.08
N ASP A 951 21.97 27.93 27.56
CA ASP A 951 21.99 26.89 26.53
C ASP A 951 21.74 27.42 25.10
N HIS A 952 21.58 28.74 24.94
CA HIS A 952 21.31 29.33 23.63
C HIS A 952 22.57 29.29 22.73
N PRO A 953 22.47 28.81 21.47
CA PRO A 953 23.63 28.62 20.60
C PRO A 953 24.37 29.91 20.24
N LEU A 954 23.69 31.06 20.23
CA LEU A 954 24.34 32.36 19.97
C LEU A 954 25.15 32.92 21.15
N LEU A 955 25.04 32.37 22.38
CA LEU A 955 25.65 32.99 23.57
C LEU A 955 27.18 33.22 23.43
N PRO A 956 27.98 32.27 22.90
CA PRO A 956 29.40 32.52 22.62
C PRO A 956 29.63 33.70 21.67
N LEU A 957 28.78 33.86 20.65
CA LEU A 957 28.89 34.95 19.68
C LEU A 957 28.50 36.31 20.27
N TYR A 958 27.52 36.35 21.19
CA TYR A 958 27.23 37.55 21.98
C TYR A 958 28.46 38.00 22.79
N PHE A 959 29.15 37.05 23.44
CA PHE A 959 30.41 37.34 24.14
C PHE A 959 31.51 37.78 23.17
N GLN A 960 31.59 37.19 21.98
CA GLN A 960 32.54 37.61 20.95
C GLN A 960 32.38 39.09 20.63
N MET A 961 31.15 39.53 20.32
CA MET A 961 30.87 40.92 19.97
C MET A 961 31.17 41.86 21.15
N PHE A 962 30.80 41.47 22.37
CA PHE A 962 31.12 42.25 23.57
C PHE A 962 32.63 42.39 23.78
N PHE A 963 33.40 41.31 23.78
CA PHE A 963 34.84 41.35 24.05
C PHE A 963 35.64 42.01 22.91
N SER A 964 35.17 41.86 21.67
CA SER A 964 35.71 42.58 20.50
C SER A 964 35.62 44.10 20.68
N LEU A 965 34.48 44.60 21.21
CA LEU A 965 34.34 46.00 21.59
C LEU A 965 35.10 46.33 22.88
N TYR A 966 35.03 45.49 23.90
CA TYR A 966 35.63 45.75 25.21
C TYR A 966 37.15 45.92 25.14
N TYR A 967 37.82 45.14 24.29
CA TYR A 967 39.27 45.22 24.06
C TYR A 967 39.67 46.03 22.82
N GLN A 968 38.74 46.72 22.18
CA GLN A 968 39.05 47.63 21.07
C GLN A 968 39.96 48.75 21.57
N PRO A 969 41.14 48.98 20.95
CA PRO A 969 42.06 50.01 21.38
C PRO A 969 41.56 51.40 20.95
N LEU A 970 41.47 52.32 21.90
CA LEU A 970 41.23 53.74 21.61
C LEU A 970 42.55 54.51 21.49
N ASN A 971 43.53 54.14 22.31
CA ASN A 971 44.88 54.69 22.35
C ASN A 971 45.80 53.54 22.82
N PRO A 972 47.11 53.53 22.51
CA PRO A 972 48.06 52.55 23.05
C PRO A 972 48.00 52.30 24.57
N LYS A 973 47.38 53.19 25.36
CA LYS A 973 47.21 53.03 26.82
C LYS A 973 45.81 52.60 27.29
N PHE A 974 44.76 52.72 26.46
CA PHE A 974 43.38 52.54 26.89
C PHE A 974 42.52 51.79 25.87
N THR A 975 41.70 50.88 26.37
CA THR A 975 40.67 50.17 25.61
C THR A 975 39.30 50.85 25.78
N LEU A 976 38.38 50.58 24.85
CA LEU A 976 37.00 51.06 24.91
C LEU A 976 36.29 50.58 26.19
N GLY A 977 36.53 49.35 26.61
CA GLY A 977 36.03 48.79 27.87
C GLY A 977 36.50 49.57 29.11
N ALA A 978 37.79 49.93 29.16
CA ALA A 978 38.33 50.73 30.26
C ALA A 978 37.61 52.08 30.41
N LEU A 979 37.28 52.74 29.29
CA LEU A 979 36.58 54.03 29.28
C LEU A 979 35.11 53.88 29.72
N PHE A 980 34.37 52.94 29.14
CA PHE A 980 32.93 52.79 29.35
C PHE A 980 32.57 52.16 30.70
N PHE A 981 33.46 51.37 31.32
CA PHE A 981 33.17 50.69 32.58
C PHE A 981 33.89 51.23 33.81
N ASN A 982 34.73 52.27 33.68
CA ASN A 982 35.47 52.88 34.80
C ASN A 982 34.56 53.18 36.03
N LYS A 983 33.39 53.80 35.80
CA LYS A 983 32.40 54.11 36.83
C LYS A 983 31.23 53.12 36.93
N LYS A 984 31.25 52.01 36.18
CA LYS A 984 30.18 51.01 36.10
C LYS A 984 30.70 49.58 36.33
N GLN A 985 31.63 49.41 37.27
CA GLN A 985 32.22 48.12 37.62
C GLN A 985 31.18 47.09 38.09
N ASP A 986 30.09 47.52 38.71
CA ASP A 986 28.97 46.66 39.12
C ASP A 986 28.39 45.82 37.97
N LEU A 987 28.40 46.34 36.74
CA LEU A 987 27.93 45.61 35.55
C LEU A 987 28.90 44.49 35.15
N LEU A 988 30.20 44.73 35.28
CA LEU A 988 31.23 43.73 34.99
C LEU A 988 31.24 42.62 36.06
N ILE A 989 30.98 42.96 37.32
CA ILE A 989 30.79 41.97 38.39
C ILE A 989 29.60 41.06 38.07
N LYS A 990 28.44 41.63 37.71
CA LYS A 990 27.26 40.86 37.30
C LYS A 990 27.52 39.99 36.08
N LEU A 991 28.23 40.51 35.08
CA LEU A 991 28.63 39.75 33.90
C LEU A 991 29.52 38.57 34.29
N ARG A 992 30.49 38.79 35.18
CA ARG A 992 31.39 37.75 35.69
C ARG A 992 30.65 36.68 36.49
N ASP A 993 29.69 37.07 37.34
CA ASP A 993 28.83 36.14 38.08
C ASP A 993 27.96 35.31 37.13
N TYR A 994 27.41 35.94 36.08
CA TYR A 994 26.66 35.23 35.04
C TYR A 994 27.54 34.21 34.31
N VAL A 995 28.76 34.59 33.89
CA VAL A 995 29.73 33.67 33.26
C VAL A 995 30.04 32.48 34.17
N ALA A 996 30.23 32.70 35.48
CA ALA A 996 30.45 31.62 36.44
C ALA A 996 29.26 30.66 36.53
N ASN A 997 28.03 31.18 36.46
CA ASN A 997 26.83 30.36 36.43
C ASN A 997 26.74 29.54 35.14
N VAL A 998 27.03 30.14 33.97
CA VAL A 998 27.06 29.43 32.67
C VAL A 998 28.12 28.34 32.68
N GLN A 999 29.33 28.62 33.19
CA GLN A 999 30.38 27.62 33.35
C GLN A 999 29.93 26.45 34.25
N THR A 1000 29.24 26.75 35.35
CA THR A 1000 28.71 25.74 36.27
C THR A 1000 27.62 24.89 35.59
N TYR A 1001 26.74 25.51 34.80
CA TYR A 1001 25.72 24.84 34.01
C TYR A 1001 26.33 23.81 33.03
N TYR A 1002 27.32 24.22 32.23
CA TYR A 1002 28.01 23.29 31.33
C TYR A 1002 28.82 22.23 32.10
N GLY A 1003 29.40 22.59 33.25
CA GLY A 1003 30.07 21.62 34.14
C GLY A 1003 29.13 20.52 34.65
N GLN A 1004 27.90 20.87 35.02
CA GLN A 1004 26.87 19.89 35.39
C GLN A 1004 26.40 19.07 34.18
N LYS A 1005 26.28 19.69 33.00
CA LYS A 1005 25.87 19.02 31.75
C LYS A 1005 26.90 18.00 31.28
N ILE A 1006 28.20 18.25 31.45
CA ILE A 1006 29.29 17.29 31.15
C ILE A 1006 29.15 16.01 31.99
N MET A 1007 28.65 16.11 33.23
CA MET A 1007 28.42 14.93 34.08
C MET A 1007 27.22 14.09 33.62
N ALA A 1008 26.31 14.67 32.83
CA ALA A 1008 25.11 14.01 32.30
C ALA A 1008 25.26 13.54 30.85
N ASP A 1009 26.04 14.26 30.03
CA ASP A 1009 26.23 14.00 28.60
C ASP A 1009 27.68 14.32 28.20
N ALA A 1010 28.42 13.29 27.76
CA ALA A 1010 29.89 13.34 27.61
C ALA A 1010 30.33 13.78 26.19
N GLY A 1011 29.69 14.82 25.65
CA GLY A 1011 30.04 15.38 24.34
C GLY A 1011 31.32 16.24 24.38
N PRO A 1012 32.25 16.11 23.40
CA PRO A 1012 33.48 16.92 23.35
C PRO A 1012 33.20 18.43 23.22
N HIS A 1013 32.08 18.81 22.58
CA HIS A 1013 31.65 20.19 22.40
C HIS A 1013 31.27 20.88 23.74
N ILE A 1014 30.61 20.15 24.66
CA ILE A 1014 30.18 20.68 25.97
C ILE A 1014 31.41 20.96 26.86
N GLY A 1015 32.44 20.10 26.77
CA GLY A 1015 33.73 20.31 27.41
C GLY A 1015 34.44 21.58 26.93
N ALA A 1016 34.45 21.81 25.61
CA ALA A 1016 35.02 23.02 25.02
C ALA A 1016 34.29 24.30 25.49
N LEU A 1017 32.95 24.28 25.55
CA LEU A 1017 32.15 25.41 26.06
C LEU A 1017 32.45 25.71 27.53
N GLN A 1018 32.53 24.70 28.39
CA GLN A 1018 32.86 24.91 29.81
C GLN A 1018 34.25 25.55 29.98
N GLN A 1019 35.26 25.07 29.24
CA GLN A 1019 36.61 25.62 29.28
C GLN A 1019 36.64 27.06 28.74
N PHE A 1020 35.90 27.33 27.68
CA PHE A 1020 35.75 28.66 27.11
C PHE A 1020 35.12 29.66 28.11
N TYR A 1021 34.01 29.30 28.76
CA TYR A 1021 33.39 30.19 29.76
C TYR A 1021 34.28 30.39 31.00
N TYR A 1022 35.08 29.39 31.38
CA TYR A 1022 36.09 29.56 32.41
C TYR A 1022 37.17 30.57 31.99
N ALA A 1023 37.63 30.53 30.74
CA ALA A 1023 38.56 31.51 30.19
C ALA A 1023 37.96 32.93 30.23
N LEU A 1024 36.70 33.12 29.82
CA LEU A 1024 36.01 34.42 29.90
C LEU A 1024 35.93 34.96 31.34
N TRP A 1025 35.70 34.09 32.32
CA TRP A 1025 35.68 34.47 33.74
C TRP A 1025 37.04 34.99 34.21
N LEU A 1026 38.14 34.40 33.71
CA LEU A 1026 39.49 34.86 33.97
C LEU A 1026 39.80 36.19 33.28
N TRP A 1027 39.31 36.39 32.05
CA TRP A 1027 39.48 37.64 31.30
C TRP A 1027 38.88 38.85 32.04
N LEU A 1028 37.67 38.69 32.58
CA LEU A 1028 36.99 39.74 33.36
C LEU A 1028 37.65 39.97 34.73
N GLY A 1029 38.35 38.97 35.27
CA GLY A 1029 39.06 39.07 36.55
C GLY A 1029 40.44 39.72 36.46
N ASN A 1030 41.03 39.80 35.26
CA ASN A 1030 42.40 40.24 35.06
C ASN A 1030 42.47 41.70 34.56
N GLN A 1031 42.82 42.62 35.46
CA GLN A 1031 42.92 44.06 35.18
C GLN A 1031 44.10 44.42 34.26
N ASP A 1032 45.11 43.57 34.14
CA ASP A 1032 46.29 43.85 33.33
C ASP A 1032 45.97 43.76 31.83
N ILE A 1033 45.06 42.86 31.46
CA ILE A 1033 44.55 42.73 30.08
C ILE A 1033 43.86 44.03 29.66
N LEU A 1034 43.06 44.64 30.56
CA LEU A 1034 42.32 45.88 30.30
C LEU A 1034 43.22 47.08 29.95
N ASN A 1035 44.40 47.14 30.57
CA ASN A 1035 45.33 48.27 30.48
C ASN A 1035 46.24 48.22 29.24
N GLY A 1036 46.11 47.22 28.36
CA GLY A 1036 46.89 47.14 27.13
C GLY A 1036 48.35 46.70 27.32
N GLN A 1037 48.71 46.21 28.52
CA GLN A 1037 50.11 45.98 28.93
C GLN A 1037 50.54 44.51 28.92
N VAL A 1038 49.68 43.58 28.49
CA VAL A 1038 49.92 42.14 28.59
C VAL A 1038 50.27 41.54 27.24
N ASN A 1039 51.36 40.78 27.18
CA ASN A 1039 51.65 39.92 26.04
C ASN A 1039 50.80 38.65 26.10
N ILE A 1040 49.77 38.57 25.25
CA ILE A 1040 48.81 37.44 25.26
C ILE A 1040 49.50 36.08 25.09
N LYS A 1041 50.62 36.03 24.37
CA LYS A 1041 51.35 34.78 24.11
C LYS A 1041 52.00 34.18 25.37
N GLU A 1042 52.16 34.97 26.43
CA GLU A 1042 52.75 34.54 27.70
C GLU A 1042 51.70 34.10 28.73
N LEU A 1043 50.41 34.25 28.42
CA LEU A 1043 49.33 33.82 29.30
C LEU A 1043 49.19 32.28 29.30
N PRO A 1044 48.79 31.68 30.43
CA PRO A 1044 48.53 30.25 30.51
C PRO A 1044 47.45 29.76 29.53
N SER A 1045 47.51 28.49 29.13
CA SER A 1045 46.55 27.90 28.17
C SER A 1045 45.08 27.98 28.59
N HIS A 1046 44.79 28.02 29.89
CA HIS A 1046 43.42 28.17 30.42
C HIS A 1046 42.80 29.56 30.19
N TYR A 1047 43.57 30.54 29.68
CA TYR A 1047 43.05 31.81 29.19
C TYR A 1047 42.53 31.74 27.74
N ASP A 1048 42.59 30.59 27.06
CA ASP A 1048 42.23 30.49 25.62
C ASP A 1048 42.87 31.63 24.79
N THR A 1049 44.21 31.61 24.76
CA THR A 1049 45.01 32.67 24.14
C THR A 1049 44.71 32.84 22.65
N GLN A 1050 44.22 31.78 21.98
CA GLN A 1050 43.78 31.82 20.59
C GLN A 1050 42.59 32.78 20.43
N ARG A 1051 41.48 32.55 21.15
CA ARG A 1051 40.29 33.42 21.04
C ARG A 1051 40.50 34.82 21.60
N LEU A 1052 41.29 34.95 22.68
CA LEU A 1052 41.63 36.27 23.23
C LEU A 1052 42.35 37.12 22.18
N SER A 1053 43.27 36.54 21.39
CA SER A 1053 43.99 37.24 20.33
C SER A 1053 43.10 37.71 19.16
N LEU A 1054 41.94 37.07 18.97
CA LEU A 1054 40.99 37.45 17.92
C LEU A 1054 40.17 38.70 18.28
N CYS A 1055 40.05 39.04 19.57
CA CYS A 1055 39.29 40.22 20.03
C CYS A 1055 40.19 41.32 20.60
N TYR A 1056 41.41 40.99 21.01
CA TYR A 1056 42.30 41.93 21.70
C TYR A 1056 43.09 42.82 20.77
N ASN A 1057 43.09 44.13 21.06
CA ASN A 1057 43.87 45.14 20.32
C ASN A 1057 43.60 45.13 18.80
N LYS A 1058 42.34 44.88 18.43
CA LYS A 1058 41.87 44.85 17.05
C LYS A 1058 41.27 46.19 16.64
N VAL A 1059 41.74 46.72 15.52
CA VAL A 1059 41.18 47.95 14.92
C VAL A 1059 39.82 47.66 14.28
N GLU A 1060 38.99 48.69 14.09
CA GLU A 1060 37.61 48.55 13.59
C GLU A 1060 37.51 47.68 12.33
N ILE A 1061 38.41 47.85 11.36
CA ILE A 1061 38.39 47.08 10.09
C ILE A 1061 38.68 45.60 10.30
N GLU A 1062 39.34 45.20 11.39
CA GLU A 1062 39.65 43.80 11.72
C GLU A 1062 38.55 43.13 12.57
N GLN A 1063 37.47 43.85 12.87
CA GLN A 1063 36.41 43.36 13.76
C GLN A 1063 35.50 42.34 13.06
N PRO A 1064 34.94 41.39 13.82
CA PRO A 1064 34.23 40.24 13.24
C PRO A 1064 32.94 40.62 12.49
N TRP A 1065 32.30 41.73 12.82
CA TRP A 1065 31.08 42.19 12.13
C TRP A 1065 31.30 42.67 10.68
N HIS A 1066 32.55 42.77 10.20
CA HIS A 1066 32.87 43.12 8.81
C HIS A 1066 33.12 41.91 7.90
N TYR A 1067 33.41 40.73 8.47
CA TYR A 1067 33.74 39.52 7.72
C TYR A 1067 32.73 38.43 8.08
N ALA A 1068 31.74 38.24 7.21
CA ALA A 1068 30.67 37.28 7.42
C ALA A 1068 31.22 35.86 7.65
N ASN A 1069 30.82 35.24 8.78
CA ASN A 1069 31.10 33.85 9.21
C ASN A 1069 32.59 33.44 9.37
N GLU A 1070 33.53 33.95 8.58
CA GLU A 1070 34.95 33.55 8.58
C GLU A 1070 35.67 33.89 9.91
N HIS A 1071 35.20 34.92 10.61
CA HIS A 1071 35.83 35.42 11.83
C HIS A 1071 34.98 35.20 13.09
N TYR A 1072 33.80 34.58 12.97
CA TYR A 1072 32.95 34.24 14.12
C TYR A 1072 33.50 33.01 14.84
N TRP A 1073 33.25 32.91 16.15
CA TRP A 1073 33.56 31.70 16.93
C TRP A 1073 32.58 30.56 16.62
N MET A 1074 32.47 30.22 15.34
CA MET A 1074 31.53 29.22 14.82
C MET A 1074 31.86 27.81 15.32
N ASP A 1075 33.10 27.55 15.73
CA ASP A 1075 33.49 26.26 16.33
C ASP A 1075 32.92 26.04 17.75
N LEU A 1076 32.45 27.11 18.40
CA LEU A 1076 31.68 27.06 19.65
C LEU A 1076 30.16 26.95 19.43
N VAL A 1077 29.71 26.92 18.16
CA VAL A 1077 28.31 26.76 17.80
C VAL A 1077 28.16 25.46 17.01
N ASP A 1078 27.34 24.52 17.50
CA ASP A 1078 27.07 23.27 16.79
C ASP A 1078 26.16 23.51 15.56
N THR A 1079 26.76 24.04 14.50
CA THR A 1079 26.08 24.38 13.24
C THR A 1079 25.57 23.14 12.52
N ASP A 1080 26.33 22.04 12.56
CA ASP A 1080 25.92 20.75 12.00
C ASP A 1080 24.66 20.22 12.70
N GLN A 1081 24.61 20.29 14.04
CA GLN A 1081 23.40 19.92 14.78
C GLN A 1081 22.22 20.81 14.41
N LEU A 1082 22.41 22.13 14.32
CA LEU A 1082 21.34 23.07 13.97
C LEU A 1082 20.79 22.84 12.55
N GLU A 1083 21.66 22.56 11.58
CA GLU A 1083 21.28 22.23 10.20
C GLU A 1083 20.55 20.88 10.15
N GLN A 1084 21.09 19.85 10.83
CA GLN A 1084 20.43 18.55 10.91
C GLN A 1084 19.07 18.62 11.61
N GLU A 1085 18.95 19.39 12.69
CA GLU A 1085 17.68 19.63 13.36
C GLU A 1085 16.69 20.28 12.41
N PHE A 1086 17.11 21.27 11.62
CA PHE A 1086 16.26 21.90 10.61
C PHE A 1086 15.83 20.93 9.50
N LEU A 1087 16.77 20.16 8.93
CA LEU A 1087 16.50 19.23 7.82
C LEU A 1087 15.63 18.03 8.26
N ASN A 1088 15.83 17.55 9.49
CA ASN A 1088 15.10 16.41 10.06
C ASN A 1088 13.78 16.81 10.75
N PHE A 1089 13.57 18.10 11.02
CA PHE A 1089 12.30 18.59 11.55
C PHE A 1089 11.14 18.23 10.61
N PRO A 1090 9.98 17.76 11.09
CA PRO A 1090 8.85 17.39 10.25
C PRO A 1090 8.13 18.65 9.77
N TRP A 1091 8.74 19.38 8.84
CA TRP A 1091 8.08 20.48 8.14
C TRP A 1091 6.93 19.96 7.29
N GLU A 1092 5.93 20.80 7.06
CA GLU A 1092 4.81 20.42 6.22
C GLU A 1092 5.27 20.15 4.79
N GLY A 1093 4.85 19.00 4.24
CA GLY A 1093 5.30 18.51 2.94
C GLY A 1093 6.65 17.79 2.96
N ALA A 1094 7.40 17.77 4.07
CA ALA A 1094 8.72 17.14 4.11
C ALA A 1094 8.69 15.63 3.90
N ASP A 1095 7.64 14.94 4.36
CA ASP A 1095 7.46 13.51 4.18
C ASP A 1095 7.36 13.09 2.70
N LYS A 1096 6.99 14.01 1.80
CA LYS A 1096 6.96 13.74 0.35
C LYS A 1096 8.35 13.48 -0.22
N PHE A 1097 9.37 14.10 0.35
CA PHE A 1097 10.74 14.07 -0.16
C PHE A 1097 11.66 13.16 0.67
N ARG A 1098 11.18 12.66 1.81
CA ARG A 1098 11.88 11.65 2.60
C ARG A 1098 11.53 10.27 2.06
N THR A 1099 12.43 9.69 1.26
CA THR A 1099 12.33 8.27 0.91
C THR A 1099 12.38 7.45 2.19
N VAL A 1100 11.39 6.58 2.41
CA VAL A 1100 11.40 5.64 3.53
C VAL A 1100 12.61 4.74 3.36
N GLU A 1101 13.71 5.03 4.07
CA GLU A 1101 14.73 4.02 4.31
C GLU A 1101 14.03 2.85 4.98
N SER A 1102 14.16 1.68 4.37
CA SER A 1102 13.65 0.41 4.83
C SER A 1102 13.79 0.29 6.34
N VAL A 1103 12.65 0.20 7.04
CA VAL A 1103 12.58 -0.41 8.36
C VAL A 1103 12.81 -1.91 8.15
N GLY A 1104 14.06 -2.26 7.88
CA GLY A 1104 14.56 -3.62 7.81
C GLY A 1104 14.97 -4.06 9.21
N SER A 1105 14.16 -4.94 9.78
CA SER A 1105 14.55 -6.06 10.65
C SER A 1105 15.78 -5.85 11.54
N ASP A 1106 15.53 -5.80 12.85
CA ASP A 1106 16.49 -6.22 13.87
C ASP A 1106 17.11 -7.58 13.50
N SER A 1107 18.37 -7.57 13.07
CA SER A 1107 19.27 -8.70 13.24
C SER A 1107 20.71 -8.20 13.26
N SER A 1108 21.33 -8.34 14.42
CA SER A 1108 22.76 -8.20 14.73
C SER A 1108 23.71 -8.69 13.62
N MET A 1109 24.77 -7.92 13.31
CA MET A 1109 26.15 -8.43 13.23
C MET A 1109 27.21 -7.30 13.01
N HIS A 1110 28.16 -7.28 13.95
CA HIS A 1110 29.56 -6.84 13.99
C HIS A 1110 30.11 -5.56 13.30
N PRO A 1111 30.99 -4.80 14.02
CA PRO A 1111 31.74 -3.66 13.49
C PRO A 1111 33.13 -4.10 13.00
N SER A 1112 33.49 -3.75 11.77
CA SER A 1112 34.90 -3.60 11.38
C SER A 1112 35.05 -2.90 10.04
N LEU A 1113 35.87 -1.84 10.08
CA LEU A 1113 36.65 -1.16 9.02
C LEU A 1113 36.37 0.35 9.01
N LEU A 1114 37.10 0.99 9.92
CA LEU A 1114 37.51 2.38 9.85
C LEU A 1114 38.57 2.55 8.74
N ASP A 1115 38.64 3.80 8.30
CA ASP A 1115 39.65 4.45 7.46
C ASP A 1115 39.28 4.63 5.97
N ASP A 1116 39.43 5.88 5.51
CA ASP A 1116 39.19 6.46 4.17
C ASP A 1116 37.82 7.10 3.83
N ARG A 1117 37.19 7.83 4.77
CA ARG A 1117 36.05 8.73 4.45
C ARG A 1117 36.02 10.08 5.19
N LEU A 1118 37.16 10.76 5.32
CA LEU A 1118 37.19 12.20 5.63
C LEU A 1118 37.16 13.00 4.32
N SER A 1119 36.25 13.98 4.19
CA SER A 1119 36.12 15.02 3.13
C SER A 1119 35.04 14.91 2.04
N LEU A 1120 33.84 14.40 2.34
CA LEU A 1120 32.65 14.72 1.51
C LEU A 1120 31.45 14.98 2.42
N SER A 1121 30.84 16.17 2.29
CA SER A 1121 29.68 16.58 3.08
C SER A 1121 28.55 15.57 2.90
N THR A 1122 27.93 15.20 4.02
CA THR A 1122 26.82 14.26 4.12
C THR A 1122 25.60 14.69 3.29
N THR A 1123 25.48 15.97 2.96
CA THR A 1123 24.51 16.57 2.04
C THR A 1123 24.62 16.00 0.61
N ALA A 1124 25.83 15.80 0.10
CA ALA A 1124 26.04 15.29 -1.27
C ALA A 1124 25.74 13.78 -1.42
N ARG A 1125 25.76 13.01 -0.33
CA ARG A 1125 25.58 11.55 -0.38
C ARG A 1125 24.12 11.10 -0.26
N ARG A 1126 23.27 11.84 0.46
CA ARG A 1126 21.83 11.53 0.55
C ARG A 1126 21.02 12.03 -0.64
N LEU A 1127 21.46 13.10 -1.31
CA LEU A 1127 20.75 13.68 -2.45
C LEU A 1127 21.06 13.01 -3.80
N ARG A 1128 22.24 12.39 -3.97
CA ARG A 1128 22.59 11.65 -5.21
C ARG A 1128 21.80 10.35 -5.44
N LEU A 1129 21.07 9.87 -4.44
CA LEU A 1129 20.18 8.71 -4.60
C LEU A 1129 18.80 9.08 -5.17
N ILE A 1130 18.50 10.37 -5.33
CA ILE A 1130 17.20 10.89 -5.81
C ILE A 1130 17.27 11.39 -7.26
N THR A 1131 18.47 11.56 -7.82
CA THR A 1131 18.66 12.14 -9.16
C THR A 1131 19.04 11.08 -10.20
N ASP A 1132 18.05 10.59 -10.95
CA ASP A 1132 18.30 10.07 -12.29
C ASP A 1132 18.41 11.30 -13.21
N GLU A 1133 19.63 11.69 -13.59
CA GLU A 1133 19.98 12.95 -14.28
C GLU A 1133 19.35 13.14 -15.68
N SER A 1134 18.45 12.26 -16.11
CA SER A 1134 17.93 12.21 -17.49
C SER A 1134 16.62 12.97 -17.74
N THR A 1135 16.03 13.64 -16.74
CA THR A 1135 14.65 14.19 -16.84
C THR A 1135 14.51 15.70 -16.66
N ILE A 1136 15.58 16.46 -16.44
CA ILE A 1136 15.51 17.92 -16.23
C ILE A 1136 16.07 18.65 -17.46
N GLU A 1137 15.19 19.12 -18.35
CA GLU A 1137 15.59 20.13 -19.35
C GLU A 1137 15.71 21.50 -18.65
N PRO A 1138 16.85 22.20 -18.74
CA PRO A 1138 16.97 23.55 -18.22
C PRO A 1138 16.12 24.51 -19.06
N LEU A 1139 15.19 25.23 -18.41
CA LEU A 1139 14.46 26.34 -19.05
C LEU A 1139 15.43 27.47 -19.43
N PRO A 1140 15.16 28.19 -20.54
CA PRO A 1140 16.03 29.27 -20.99
C PRO A 1140 16.05 30.42 -19.97
N SER A 1141 17.22 31.05 -19.83
CA SER A 1141 17.46 32.16 -18.90
C SER A 1141 16.42 33.28 -19.04
N VAL A 1142 15.70 33.57 -17.96
CA VAL A 1142 14.80 34.72 -17.85
C VAL A 1142 15.63 36.00 -17.91
N ILE A 1143 15.46 36.78 -18.98
CA ILE A 1143 16.08 38.10 -19.14
C ILE A 1143 15.34 39.08 -18.23
N ILE A 1144 15.94 39.42 -17.10
CA ILE A 1144 15.47 40.48 -16.22
C ILE A 1144 15.69 41.81 -16.96
N HIS A 1145 14.62 42.41 -17.50
CA HIS A 1145 14.69 43.76 -18.05
C HIS A 1145 14.95 44.76 -16.92
N GLN A 1146 16.09 45.46 -16.97
CA GLN A 1146 16.38 46.59 -16.10
C GLN A 1146 15.30 47.68 -16.24
N PRO A 1147 14.93 48.37 -15.15
CA PRO A 1147 13.91 49.41 -15.19
C PRO A 1147 14.41 50.59 -16.03
N THR A 1148 13.79 50.81 -17.19
CA THR A 1148 14.04 52.01 -18.00
C THR A 1148 13.36 53.21 -17.34
N SER A 1149 14.17 54.22 -17.05
CA SER A 1149 13.76 55.54 -16.59
C SER A 1149 12.94 56.25 -17.68
N SER A 1150 11.62 56.08 -17.67
CA SER A 1150 10.73 56.83 -18.57
C SER A 1150 10.22 58.10 -17.88
N THR A 1151 10.89 59.20 -18.21
CA THR A 1151 10.28 60.53 -18.16
C THR A 1151 9.12 60.58 -19.15
N GLY A 1152 8.00 61.16 -18.71
CA GLY A 1152 6.71 60.98 -19.34
C GLY A 1152 6.56 61.59 -20.74
N SER A 1153 5.59 61.05 -21.49
CA SER A 1153 4.75 61.84 -22.37
C SER A 1153 3.42 61.14 -22.59
N ILE A 1154 2.36 61.81 -22.13
CA ILE A 1154 0.96 61.50 -22.38
C ILE A 1154 0.69 61.61 -23.90
N ARG A 1155 0.20 60.55 -24.55
CA ARG A 1155 -0.64 60.70 -25.75
C ARG A 1155 -1.80 59.70 -25.77
N LYS A 1156 -2.99 60.31 -25.89
CA LYS A 1156 -4.34 59.76 -26.01
C LYS A 1156 -4.56 58.90 -27.27
N LYS A 1157 -5.46 57.91 -27.12
CA LYS A 1157 -6.39 57.30 -28.11
C LYS A 1157 -5.71 56.62 -29.32
N ILE A 1158 -6.08 55.40 -29.71
CA ILE A 1158 -7.40 54.79 -29.94
C ILE A 1158 -7.41 53.36 -29.44
#